data_AF-M2W0C4-F1
#
_entry.id   AF-M2W0C4-F1
#
_cell.length_a   1.000
_cell.length_b   1.000
_cell.length_c   1.000
_cell.angle_alpha   90.00
_cell.angle_beta   90.00
_cell.angle_gamma   90.00
#
_symmetry.space_group_name_H-M   'P 1'
#
loop_
_entity.id
_entity.type
_entity.pdbx_description
1 polymer ?
#
loop_
_entity_poly.entity_id
_entity_poly.type
_entity_poly.pdbx_seq_one_letter_code
_entity_poly.pdbx_strand_id
1 'polypeptide(L)'
;MTRLDHHSQHSSSSSHLMIIPQHKIQSMVLSWLEEDIPSFDWGAQAVGDRITSATLYIKSKGLLAGKPFFDAIFQQLDCTVHWYDGEEESAIDDGQWFDPQSQVDGRNMLAIARIQGPACQILRGERTALNVLARCSGIATRAFQLTTLAQQHNWQGCISGTRKTTPGFRLVEKYAMLVGGVDTHRMDLSSMVMLKDNHIWSCGSIAQAIQQVQRVAGFSLKVEVECQSFSDACQAAEKGADIVMLDNMNPIQAKQVANALRQLYPSVLIECSGGIREDNVADYFSSDIDILSLSLSQHSQFHLKSHFHKKQRRMNKLTISSVDFTGKRVVCRVDFNVPLDKQTGAITNGQRVDATLPTIKYILEKGAKSIVLLSHLGRPDGKVDKKYSLKPVAEYLQHKLGKPVTFLEDCVGPQVEQACKDPSPGSIFLCENLRFHIEEEGKGVDEKGNKVKATPEQIQSFRASLTKLGDIYVNDAFGTAHRAHSSMVGIQLDIRAAGFLMQKELEYFHKALENPKRPYLAILGGAKVSDKIQLIQNLLHKVDEMIIGGGMCYTFLKVLHSMNIGDSIYDEPGSHLVDSIMKEAKDRNVKIHFPVDFVVADRFAPDAHTEIRTREQGIPEHMQGLDCGPQSRTQFSQVVQSCKTIVWNGPLGVFEMDIFAQGTREVMEAVAHATSSLGATSIIGGGDTATAAAKFGWEEKMSHVSTGGGASLELLEGKVLPGVEFLSRVESN
;
A
#
# COMPACT_ATOMS: atom_id res chain seq x y z
N MET A 1 25.36 16.91 -43.46
CA MET A 1 24.63 15.68 -43.15
C MET A 1 25.06 15.26 -41.76
N THR A 2 24.26 15.65 -40.78
CA THR A 2 24.37 15.23 -39.38
C THR A 2 24.27 13.70 -39.34
N ARG A 3 25.14 13.04 -38.55
CA ARG A 3 25.41 11.58 -38.66
C ARG A 3 24.20 10.66 -38.42
N LEU A 4 23.09 11.21 -37.92
CA LEU A 4 21.83 10.54 -37.63
C LEU A 4 20.61 11.26 -38.29
N ASP A 5 20.81 12.04 -39.36
CA ASP A 5 19.82 12.96 -39.97
C ASP A 5 18.47 12.36 -40.45
N HIS A 6 18.18 11.09 -40.19
CA HIS A 6 16.96 10.43 -40.67
C HIS A 6 15.86 10.20 -39.64
N HIS A 7 16.01 10.54 -38.36
CA HIS A 7 15.00 10.19 -37.34
C HIS A 7 14.45 11.32 -36.46
N SER A 8 14.79 12.59 -36.69
CA SER A 8 14.31 13.69 -35.83
C SER A 8 12.91 14.25 -36.16
N GLN A 9 12.11 13.58 -37.00
CA GLN A 9 10.74 14.02 -37.35
C GLN A 9 9.70 12.89 -37.40
N HIS A 10 9.66 12.01 -36.39
CA HIS A 10 8.47 11.16 -36.18
C HIS A 10 7.50 11.83 -35.19
N SER A 11 6.92 12.96 -35.61
CA SER A 11 5.75 13.55 -34.97
C SER A 11 4.50 13.25 -35.81
N SER A 12 3.98 12.03 -35.72
CA SER A 12 2.58 11.71 -36.02
C SER A 12 2.24 10.31 -35.49
N SER A 13 1.27 10.23 -34.59
CA SER A 13 0.80 9.01 -33.91
C SER A 13 0.32 7.88 -34.85
N SER A 14 0.06 8.18 -36.12
CA SER A 14 -0.50 7.23 -37.09
C SER A 14 0.53 6.39 -37.86
N SER A 15 1.84 6.72 -37.82
CA SER A 15 2.85 6.04 -38.66
C SER A 15 3.30 4.67 -38.14
N HIS A 16 3.23 4.42 -36.83
CA HIS A 16 3.73 3.18 -36.24
C HIS A 16 2.80 1.98 -36.42
N LEU A 17 1.50 2.22 -36.65
CA LEU A 17 0.49 1.19 -36.87
C LEU A 17 0.76 0.38 -38.14
N MET A 18 1.38 0.98 -39.16
CA MET A 18 1.72 0.32 -40.42
C MET A 18 2.97 -0.56 -40.34
N ILE A 19 3.73 -0.52 -39.24
CA ILE A 19 5.00 -1.25 -39.09
C ILE A 19 4.75 -2.75 -38.88
N ILE A 20 3.60 -3.11 -38.29
CA ILE A 20 3.29 -4.50 -37.96
C ILE A 20 2.22 -5.03 -38.90
N PRO A 21 2.49 -6.11 -39.66
CA PRO A 21 1.47 -6.73 -40.49
C PRO A 21 0.29 -7.23 -39.64
N GLN A 22 -0.94 -6.85 -40.01
CA GLN A 22 -2.15 -7.17 -39.25
C GLN A 22 -2.32 -8.68 -38.99
N HIS A 23 -1.98 -9.53 -39.96
CA HIS A 23 -2.04 -10.99 -39.81
C HIS A 23 -1.12 -11.52 -38.69
N LYS A 24 0.02 -10.86 -38.42
CA LYS A 24 0.90 -11.22 -37.29
C LYS A 24 0.27 -10.88 -35.95
N ILE A 25 -0.35 -9.71 -35.85
CA ILE A 25 -1.09 -9.31 -34.64
C ILE A 25 -2.21 -10.32 -34.38
N GLN A 26 -2.99 -10.65 -35.41
CA GLN A 26 -4.08 -11.62 -35.30
C GLN A 26 -3.57 -12.99 -34.83
N SER A 27 -2.52 -13.52 -35.45
CA SER A 27 -1.95 -14.81 -35.04
C SER A 27 -1.42 -14.81 -33.60
N MET A 28 -0.81 -13.72 -33.14
CA MET A 28 -0.32 -13.61 -31.75
C MET A 28 -1.47 -13.55 -30.76
N VAL A 29 -2.47 -12.71 -31.03
CA VAL A 29 -3.66 -12.57 -30.18
C VAL A 29 -4.40 -13.89 -30.04
N LEU A 30 -4.53 -14.65 -31.14
CA LEU A 30 -5.17 -15.97 -31.09
C LEU A 30 -4.43 -16.90 -30.13
N SER A 31 -3.10 -16.95 -30.21
CA SER A 31 -2.28 -17.76 -29.30
C SER A 31 -2.40 -17.34 -27.83
N TRP A 32 -2.57 -16.04 -27.55
CA TRP A 32 -2.78 -15.55 -26.18
C TRP A 32 -4.14 -15.95 -25.63
N LEU A 33 -5.19 -15.90 -26.46
CA LEU A 33 -6.53 -16.32 -26.07
C LEU A 33 -6.59 -17.85 -25.84
N GLU A 34 -5.89 -18.63 -26.65
CA GLU A 34 -5.73 -20.09 -26.44
C GLU A 34 -4.99 -20.41 -25.15
N GLU A 35 -3.99 -19.61 -24.77
CA GLU A 35 -3.25 -19.77 -23.50
C GLU A 35 -4.14 -19.46 -22.29
N ASP A 36 -4.96 -18.40 -22.33
CA ASP A 36 -5.80 -17.96 -21.20
C ASP A 36 -6.98 -18.94 -20.98
N ILE A 37 -7.42 -19.64 -22.05
CA ILE A 37 -8.51 -20.62 -22.00
C ILE A 37 -8.13 -21.89 -22.78
N PRO A 38 -7.26 -22.75 -22.20
CA PRO A 38 -6.83 -23.97 -22.87
C PRO A 38 -7.90 -25.08 -22.82
N SER A 39 -8.91 -24.95 -21.95
CA SER A 39 -9.89 -26.00 -21.67
C SER A 39 -11.34 -25.47 -21.58
N PHE A 40 -11.77 -24.97 -20.41
CA PHE A 40 -13.15 -24.54 -20.16
C PHE A 40 -13.18 -23.14 -19.58
N ASP A 41 -14.21 -22.36 -19.93
CA ASP A 41 -14.44 -21.00 -19.46
C ASP A 41 -15.75 -20.90 -18.67
N TRP A 42 -15.73 -21.42 -17.44
CA TRP A 42 -16.90 -21.41 -16.55
C TRP A 42 -17.33 -19.97 -16.18
N GLY A 43 -16.38 -19.03 -16.17
CA GLY A 43 -16.64 -17.62 -15.94
C GLY A 43 -17.54 -17.02 -17.02
N ALA A 44 -17.21 -17.24 -18.30
CA ALA A 44 -18.06 -16.88 -19.43
C ALA A 44 -19.45 -17.53 -19.36
N GLN A 45 -19.52 -18.81 -18.97
CA GLN A 45 -20.81 -19.50 -18.86
C GLN A 45 -21.70 -18.89 -17.76
N ALA A 46 -21.12 -18.48 -16.63
CA ALA A 46 -21.87 -17.88 -15.53
C ALA A 46 -22.48 -16.52 -15.89
N VAL A 47 -21.86 -15.76 -16.79
CA VAL A 47 -22.30 -14.40 -17.18
C VAL A 47 -23.15 -14.35 -18.44
N GLY A 48 -23.07 -15.37 -19.30
CA GLY A 48 -23.83 -15.47 -20.54
C GLY A 48 -23.40 -14.49 -21.63
N ASP A 49 -24.16 -14.46 -22.72
CA ASP A 49 -23.86 -13.74 -23.97
C ASP A 49 -24.61 -12.41 -24.13
N ARG A 50 -25.24 -11.92 -23.05
CA ARG A 50 -25.96 -10.64 -23.08
C ARG A 50 -25.04 -9.51 -23.56
N ILE A 51 -25.48 -8.78 -24.59
CA ILE A 51 -24.78 -7.60 -25.07
C ILE A 51 -24.70 -6.55 -23.97
N THR A 52 -23.49 -6.10 -23.68
CA THR A 52 -23.19 -5.14 -22.63
C THR A 52 -22.02 -4.25 -23.05
N SER A 53 -21.65 -3.31 -22.19
CA SER A 53 -20.49 -2.44 -22.38
C SER A 53 -19.58 -2.41 -21.16
N ALA A 54 -18.27 -2.39 -21.40
CA ALA A 54 -17.24 -2.12 -20.40
C ALA A 54 -16.49 -0.83 -20.74
N THR A 55 -16.02 -0.12 -19.72
CA THR A 55 -15.21 1.10 -19.90
C THR A 55 -13.78 0.86 -19.43
N LEU A 56 -12.81 1.22 -20.26
CA LEU A 56 -11.39 1.19 -19.94
C LEU A 56 -11.00 2.50 -19.25
N TYR A 57 -10.36 2.40 -18.08
CA TYR A 57 -9.85 3.54 -17.32
C TYR A 57 -8.33 3.49 -17.18
N ILE A 58 -7.71 4.64 -17.36
CA ILE A 58 -6.31 4.89 -17.00
C ILE A 58 -6.25 5.42 -15.56
N LYS A 59 -5.27 4.98 -14.77
CA LYS A 59 -5.13 5.32 -13.33
C LYS A 59 -3.79 5.91 -12.92
N SER A 60 -2.84 5.90 -13.85
CA SER A 60 -1.48 6.38 -13.64
C SER A 60 -1.12 7.29 -14.79
N LYS A 61 -0.35 8.33 -14.49
CA LYS A 61 0.23 9.18 -15.54
C LYS A 61 1.16 8.38 -16.44
N GLY A 62 1.13 8.66 -17.73
CA GLY A 62 2.11 8.19 -18.71
C GLY A 62 1.56 8.06 -20.12
N LEU A 63 2.35 7.43 -20.98
CA LEU A 63 2.10 7.32 -22.41
C LEU A 63 1.23 6.09 -22.71
N LEU A 64 0.14 6.27 -23.44
CA LEU A 64 -0.66 5.16 -23.95
C LEU A 64 0.07 4.49 -25.13
N ALA A 65 0.22 3.18 -25.06
CA ALA A 65 0.72 2.38 -26.16
C ALA A 65 0.11 0.98 -26.14
N GLY A 66 -0.19 0.42 -27.31
CA GLY A 66 -0.64 -0.96 -27.49
C GLY A 66 -2.08 -1.09 -28.00
N LYS A 67 -2.69 0.01 -28.44
CA LYS A 67 -4.01 0.05 -29.06
C LYS A 67 -4.23 -1.02 -30.15
N PRO A 68 -3.33 -1.24 -31.14
CA PRO A 68 -3.58 -2.24 -32.19
C PRO A 68 -3.67 -3.69 -31.65
N PHE A 69 -2.96 -4.01 -30.56
CA PHE A 69 -3.09 -5.32 -29.93
C PHE A 69 -4.38 -5.42 -29.10
N PHE A 70 -4.74 -4.37 -28.37
CA PHE A 70 -5.97 -4.30 -27.59
C PHE A 70 -7.21 -4.43 -28.48
N ASP A 71 -7.25 -3.69 -29.59
CA ASP A 71 -8.33 -3.73 -30.56
C ASP A 71 -8.43 -5.11 -31.21
N ALA A 72 -7.31 -5.73 -31.58
CA ALA A 72 -7.29 -7.05 -32.19
C ALA A 72 -7.81 -8.16 -31.25
N ILE A 73 -7.57 -8.05 -29.93
CA ILE A 73 -8.12 -8.99 -28.93
C ILE A 73 -9.65 -8.96 -28.93
N PHE A 74 -10.24 -7.78 -28.83
CA PHE A 74 -11.69 -7.66 -28.80
C PHE A 74 -12.32 -7.93 -30.16
N GLN A 75 -11.64 -7.60 -31.27
CA GLN A 75 -12.10 -7.95 -32.61
C GLN A 75 -12.19 -9.47 -32.82
N GLN A 76 -11.25 -10.25 -32.29
CA GLN A 76 -11.31 -11.73 -32.36
C GLN A 76 -12.42 -12.34 -31.51
N LEU A 77 -12.94 -11.58 -30.55
CA LEU A 77 -14.01 -11.99 -29.65
C LEU A 77 -15.35 -11.36 -30.03
N ASP A 78 -15.49 -10.92 -31.29
CA ASP A 78 -16.70 -10.26 -31.82
C ASP A 78 -17.18 -9.06 -30.98
N CYS A 79 -16.24 -8.34 -30.38
CA CYS A 79 -16.46 -7.13 -29.59
C CYS A 79 -15.94 -5.90 -30.35
N THR A 80 -16.57 -4.74 -30.14
CA THR A 80 -16.18 -3.46 -30.73
C THR A 80 -15.53 -2.57 -29.68
N VAL A 81 -14.43 -1.89 -30.02
CA VAL A 81 -13.75 -0.93 -29.14
C VAL A 81 -13.90 0.48 -29.71
N HIS A 82 -14.35 1.41 -28.87
CA HIS A 82 -14.49 2.82 -29.18
C HIS A 82 -13.60 3.63 -28.24
N TRP A 83 -12.58 4.31 -28.77
CA TRP A 83 -11.65 5.16 -28.00
C TRP A 83 -12.16 6.61 -27.96
N TYR A 84 -12.04 7.29 -26.80
CA TYR A 84 -12.53 8.66 -26.58
C TYR A 84 -11.87 9.31 -25.35
N ASP A 85 -11.76 10.65 -25.27
CA ASP A 85 -11.03 11.35 -24.21
C ASP A 85 -11.84 11.96 -23.05
N GLY A 86 -13.12 11.63 -22.92
CA GLY A 86 -13.91 11.94 -21.72
C GLY A 86 -15.28 12.54 -22.02
N GLU A 87 -15.40 13.37 -23.06
CA GLU A 87 -16.69 14.01 -23.40
C GLU A 87 -17.01 14.06 -24.90
N GLU A 88 -16.02 14.02 -25.80
CA GLU A 88 -16.24 13.98 -27.25
C GLU A 88 -15.62 12.73 -27.91
N GLU A 89 -16.14 12.38 -29.08
CA GLU A 89 -15.66 11.29 -29.96
C GLU A 89 -14.33 11.68 -30.62
N SER A 90 -13.31 11.99 -29.80
CA SER A 90 -11.95 12.29 -30.25
C SER A 90 -11.14 11.00 -30.33
N ALA A 91 -10.46 10.79 -31.47
CA ALA A 91 -9.64 9.60 -31.67
C ALA A 91 -8.37 9.68 -30.80
N ILE A 92 -8.38 8.99 -29.66
CA ILE A 92 -7.15 8.73 -28.90
C ILE A 92 -6.24 7.83 -29.73
N ASP A 93 -4.97 8.22 -29.85
CA ASP A 93 -3.94 7.41 -30.50
C ASP A 93 -2.83 6.96 -29.54
N ASP A 94 -2.09 5.92 -29.96
CA ASP A 94 -0.85 5.54 -29.29
C ASP A 94 0.17 6.70 -29.34
N GLY A 95 0.92 6.87 -28.25
CA GLY A 95 1.85 7.98 -28.07
C GLY A 95 1.25 9.19 -27.37
N GLN A 96 -0.05 9.19 -27.07
CA GLN A 96 -0.68 10.25 -26.30
C GLN A 96 -0.31 10.13 -24.80
N TRP A 97 0.13 11.24 -24.20
CA TRP A 97 0.37 11.33 -22.76
C TRP A 97 -0.93 11.61 -22.02
N PHE A 98 -1.16 10.85 -20.96
CA PHE A 98 -2.29 11.05 -20.07
C PHE A 98 -1.80 11.35 -18.66
N ASP A 99 -2.43 12.32 -18.02
CA ASP A 99 -2.30 12.61 -16.60
C ASP A 99 -3.72 12.63 -16.01
N PRO A 100 -4.21 11.52 -15.42
CA PRO A 100 -5.56 11.47 -14.90
C PRO A 100 -5.70 12.39 -13.69
N GLN A 101 -6.09 13.64 -13.93
CA GLN A 101 -6.41 14.65 -12.89
C GLN A 101 -7.91 14.66 -12.56
N SER A 102 -8.74 14.12 -13.46
CA SER A 102 -10.20 14.01 -13.30
C SER A 102 -10.58 12.96 -12.26
N GLN A 103 -11.53 13.29 -11.39
CA GLN A 103 -12.08 12.34 -10.40
C GLN A 103 -13.28 11.58 -10.97
N VAL A 104 -13.13 10.28 -11.20
CA VAL A 104 -14.27 9.37 -11.40
C VAL A 104 -14.43 8.57 -10.12
N ASP A 105 -15.58 8.73 -9.46
CA ASP A 105 -15.90 8.11 -8.17
C ASP A 105 -14.80 8.38 -7.09
N GLY A 106 -14.25 9.60 -7.00
CA GLY A 106 -13.25 9.93 -5.95
C GLY A 106 -11.86 9.28 -6.12
N ARG A 107 -11.56 8.73 -7.30
CA ARG A 107 -10.20 8.31 -7.68
C ARG A 107 -9.79 9.02 -8.96
N ASN A 108 -8.51 9.36 -9.05
CA ASN A 108 -7.90 9.91 -10.25
C ASN A 108 -7.92 8.86 -11.36
N MET A 109 -8.93 8.94 -12.22
CA MET A 109 -9.15 7.99 -13.31
C MET A 109 -9.72 8.74 -14.50
N LEU A 110 -9.25 8.42 -15.70
CA LEU A 110 -9.78 8.97 -16.94
C LEU A 110 -10.30 7.80 -17.80
N ALA A 111 -11.53 7.90 -18.27
CA ALA A 111 -12.11 6.94 -19.20
C ALA A 111 -11.53 7.19 -20.60
N ILE A 112 -10.99 6.15 -21.22
CA ILE A 112 -10.28 6.28 -22.52
C ILE A 112 -10.83 5.37 -23.62
N ALA A 113 -11.64 4.36 -23.28
CA ALA A 113 -12.32 3.54 -24.26
C ALA A 113 -13.58 2.86 -23.71
N ARG A 114 -14.49 2.47 -24.61
CA ARG A 114 -15.66 1.64 -24.33
C ARG A 114 -15.64 0.42 -25.24
N ILE A 115 -15.77 -0.75 -24.63
CA ILE A 115 -15.85 -2.04 -25.31
C ILE A 115 -17.30 -2.47 -25.28
N GLN A 116 -17.86 -2.90 -26.41
CA GLN A 116 -19.23 -3.37 -26.54
C GLN A 116 -19.27 -4.74 -27.20
N GLY A 117 -20.07 -5.65 -26.66
CA GLY A 117 -20.20 -7.03 -27.14
C GLY A 117 -20.83 -7.96 -26.10
N PRO A 118 -20.89 -9.27 -26.36
CA PRO A 118 -21.39 -10.26 -25.39
C PRO A 118 -20.58 -10.22 -24.08
N ALA A 119 -21.25 -10.24 -22.92
CA ALA A 119 -20.60 -10.14 -21.61
C ALA A 119 -19.49 -11.19 -21.41
N CYS A 120 -19.76 -12.43 -21.80
CA CYS A 120 -18.78 -13.51 -21.79
C CYS A 120 -17.53 -13.21 -22.62
N GLN A 121 -17.69 -12.62 -23.81
CA GLN A 121 -16.59 -12.32 -24.71
C GLN A 121 -15.76 -11.13 -24.24
N ILE A 122 -16.40 -10.10 -23.66
CA ILE A 122 -15.66 -8.97 -23.06
C ILE A 122 -14.81 -9.48 -21.89
N LEU A 123 -15.38 -10.31 -21.01
CA LEU A 123 -14.65 -10.87 -19.85
C LEU A 123 -13.55 -11.84 -20.28
N ARG A 124 -13.77 -12.60 -21.34
CA ARG A 124 -12.78 -13.49 -21.95
C ARG A 124 -11.52 -12.75 -22.40
N GLY A 125 -11.68 -11.60 -23.04
CA GLY A 125 -10.56 -10.78 -23.51
C GLY A 125 -9.97 -9.87 -22.44
N GLU A 126 -10.68 -9.63 -21.32
CA GLU A 126 -10.37 -8.56 -20.36
C GLU A 126 -8.95 -8.64 -19.82
N ARG A 127 -8.56 -9.80 -19.27
CA ARG A 127 -7.26 -9.94 -18.61
C ARG A 127 -6.12 -9.84 -19.61
N THR A 128 -6.23 -10.55 -20.72
CA THR A 128 -5.24 -10.54 -21.80
C THR A 128 -5.06 -9.13 -22.36
N ALA A 129 -6.16 -8.43 -22.67
CA ALA A 129 -6.11 -7.06 -23.20
C ALA A 129 -5.51 -6.06 -22.22
N LEU A 130 -5.90 -6.10 -20.94
CA LEU A 130 -5.32 -5.23 -19.92
C LEU A 130 -3.83 -5.49 -19.71
N ASN A 131 -3.40 -6.76 -19.64
CA ASN A 131 -2.01 -7.12 -19.43
C ASN A 131 -1.13 -6.62 -20.59
N VAL A 132 -1.61 -6.79 -21.83
CA VAL A 132 -0.90 -6.35 -23.03
C VAL A 132 -0.77 -4.82 -23.05
N LEU A 133 -1.88 -4.12 -22.87
CA LEU A 133 -1.90 -2.65 -22.91
C LEU A 133 -1.09 -2.05 -21.75
N ALA A 134 -1.15 -2.63 -20.56
CA ALA A 134 -0.41 -2.18 -19.37
C ALA A 134 1.10 -2.33 -19.55
N ARG A 135 1.53 -3.48 -20.09
CA ARG A 135 2.94 -3.73 -20.36
C ARG A 135 3.47 -2.81 -21.46
N CYS A 136 2.71 -2.67 -22.53
CA CYS A 136 3.07 -1.81 -23.66
C CYS A 136 3.16 -0.33 -23.23
N SER A 137 2.15 0.20 -22.57
CA SER A 137 2.14 1.58 -22.06
C SER A 137 3.23 1.83 -21.01
N GLY A 138 3.57 0.85 -20.18
CA GLY A 138 4.62 0.97 -19.17
C GLY A 138 6.01 1.10 -19.79
N ILE A 139 6.31 0.31 -20.81
CA ILE A 139 7.56 0.40 -21.57
C ILE A 139 7.61 1.71 -22.35
N ALA A 140 6.52 2.11 -23.00
CA ALA A 140 6.45 3.34 -23.77
C ALA A 140 6.63 4.59 -22.89
N THR A 141 6.04 4.60 -21.69
CA THR A 141 6.21 5.69 -20.71
C THR A 141 7.67 5.85 -20.30
N ARG A 142 8.36 4.74 -20.00
CA ARG A 142 9.78 4.74 -19.63
C ARG A 142 10.67 5.20 -20.78
N ALA A 143 10.40 4.73 -22.00
CA ALA A 143 11.07 5.17 -23.21
C ALA A 143 10.90 6.69 -23.43
N PHE A 144 9.68 7.20 -23.28
CA PHE A 144 9.38 8.62 -23.40
C PHE A 144 10.09 9.49 -22.36
N GLN A 145 10.22 9.01 -21.12
CA GLN A 145 10.96 9.72 -20.08
C GLN A 145 12.45 9.85 -20.41
N LEU A 146 13.04 8.79 -20.98
CA LEU A 146 14.44 8.79 -21.40
C LEU A 146 14.70 9.73 -22.58
N THR A 147 13.81 9.74 -23.57
CA THR A 147 13.92 10.66 -24.71
C THR A 147 13.74 12.11 -24.28
N THR A 148 12.79 12.37 -23.36
CA THR A 148 12.62 13.69 -22.74
C THR A 148 13.88 14.11 -21.99
N LEU A 149 14.52 13.21 -21.24
CA LEU A 149 15.77 13.49 -20.53
C LEU A 149 16.92 13.82 -21.50
N ALA A 150 17.07 13.06 -22.59
CA ALA A 150 18.06 13.37 -23.64
C ALA A 150 17.85 14.77 -24.24
N GLN A 151 16.60 15.12 -24.54
CA GLN A 151 16.23 16.44 -25.06
C GLN A 151 16.56 17.56 -24.06
N GLN A 152 16.25 17.37 -22.77
CA GLN A 152 16.57 18.35 -21.72
C GLN A 152 18.08 18.61 -21.58
N HIS A 153 18.90 17.61 -21.88
CA HIS A 153 20.36 17.73 -21.90
C HIS A 153 20.93 18.17 -23.26
N ASN A 154 20.08 18.50 -24.23
CA ASN A 154 20.45 18.86 -25.60
C ASN A 154 21.33 17.81 -26.30
N TRP A 155 21.24 16.54 -25.89
CA TRP A 155 21.99 15.46 -26.51
C TRP A 155 21.32 15.03 -27.82
N GLN A 156 22.12 14.87 -28.89
CA GLN A 156 21.64 14.63 -30.26
C GLN A 156 21.72 13.15 -30.68
N GLY A 157 22.17 12.28 -29.80
CA GLY A 157 22.24 10.84 -30.07
C GLY A 157 20.90 10.14 -29.89
N CYS A 158 20.91 8.82 -30.06
CA CYS A 158 19.74 7.97 -29.99
C CYS A 158 19.78 7.07 -28.74
N ILE A 159 18.65 6.96 -28.06
CA ILE A 159 18.46 5.94 -27.01
C ILE A 159 17.87 4.70 -27.65
N SER A 160 18.38 3.53 -27.27
CA SER A 160 18.03 2.25 -27.87
C SER A 160 17.73 1.17 -26.84
N GLY A 161 16.67 0.40 -27.06
CA GLY A 161 16.23 -0.68 -26.18
C GLY A 161 16.80 -2.02 -26.61
N THR A 162 17.54 -2.69 -25.73
CA THR A 162 18.18 -3.99 -26.03
C THR A 162 17.17 -5.12 -26.34
N ARG A 163 17.65 -6.27 -26.85
CA ARG A 163 16.83 -7.47 -27.13
C ARG A 163 16.50 -8.33 -25.89
N LYS A 164 16.60 -7.78 -24.67
CA LYS A 164 16.28 -8.47 -23.40
C LYS A 164 14.76 -8.54 -23.17
N THR A 165 14.01 -8.97 -24.17
CA THR A 165 12.54 -8.97 -24.18
C THR A 165 11.97 -10.26 -23.61
N THR A 166 10.72 -10.23 -23.14
CA THR A 166 10.02 -11.44 -22.71
C THR A 166 9.78 -12.39 -23.89
N PRO A 167 10.12 -13.69 -23.77
CA PRO A 167 9.79 -14.70 -24.78
C PRO A 167 8.30 -14.68 -25.13
N GLY A 168 7.96 -14.73 -26.42
CA GLY A 168 6.57 -14.63 -26.90
C GLY A 168 6.00 -13.20 -26.96
N PHE A 169 6.64 -12.21 -26.33
CA PHE A 169 6.10 -10.85 -26.22
C PHE A 169 6.94 -9.75 -26.89
N ARG A 170 8.05 -10.14 -27.54
CA ARG A 170 9.04 -9.22 -28.12
C ARG A 170 8.44 -8.13 -29.00
N LEU A 171 7.54 -8.49 -29.91
CA LEU A 171 6.98 -7.54 -30.86
C LEU A 171 6.22 -6.41 -30.15
N VAL A 172 5.46 -6.72 -29.09
CA VAL A 172 4.73 -5.73 -28.29
C VAL A 172 5.69 -4.81 -27.56
N GLU A 173 6.73 -5.35 -26.94
CA GLU A 173 7.71 -4.55 -26.20
C GLU A 173 8.54 -3.64 -27.11
N LYS A 174 8.89 -4.11 -28.31
CA LYS A 174 9.60 -3.31 -29.31
C LYS A 174 8.70 -2.23 -29.91
N TYR A 175 7.43 -2.56 -30.17
CA TYR A 175 6.44 -1.57 -30.56
C TYR A 175 6.31 -0.46 -29.50
N ALA A 176 6.23 -0.82 -28.22
CA ALA A 176 6.19 0.13 -27.12
C ALA A 176 7.40 1.07 -27.07
N MET A 177 8.60 0.55 -27.32
CA MET A 177 9.83 1.37 -27.39
C MET A 177 9.71 2.43 -28.49
N LEU A 178 9.27 2.03 -29.69
CA LEU A 178 9.08 2.94 -30.83
C LEU A 178 8.05 4.02 -30.52
N VAL A 179 6.91 3.66 -29.91
CA VAL A 179 5.87 4.62 -29.51
C VAL A 179 6.41 5.61 -28.47
N GLY A 180 7.29 5.17 -27.56
CA GLY A 180 7.97 6.05 -26.61
C GLY A 180 9.14 6.86 -27.19
N GLY A 181 9.44 6.72 -28.48
CA GLY A 181 10.52 7.44 -29.17
C GLY A 181 11.92 6.84 -29.01
N VAL A 182 12.02 5.59 -28.55
CA VAL A 182 13.29 4.87 -28.39
C VAL A 182 13.46 3.85 -29.50
N ASP A 183 14.66 3.74 -30.06
CA ASP A 183 14.99 2.74 -31.06
C ASP A 183 15.02 1.33 -30.48
N THR A 184 14.88 0.31 -31.34
CA THR A 184 14.74 -1.07 -30.90
C THR A 184 16.05 -1.85 -30.83
N HIS A 185 17.20 -1.20 -31.04
CA HIS A 185 18.53 -1.82 -31.26
C HIS A 185 18.52 -2.82 -32.41
N ARG A 186 17.97 -4.02 -32.17
CA ARG A 186 17.59 -5.01 -33.19
C ARG A 186 16.35 -5.78 -32.76
N MET A 187 15.52 -6.14 -33.74
CA MET A 187 14.30 -6.92 -33.52
C MET A 187 14.61 -8.39 -33.21
N ASP A 188 15.54 -8.99 -33.92
CA ASP A 188 15.93 -10.39 -33.74
C ASP A 188 17.41 -10.60 -34.07
N LEU A 189 17.84 -11.85 -34.23
CA LEU A 189 19.23 -12.18 -34.59
C LEU A 189 19.56 -11.87 -36.06
N SER A 190 18.55 -11.72 -36.91
CA SER A 190 18.71 -11.48 -38.35
C SER A 190 18.71 -10.00 -38.73
N SER A 191 18.20 -9.12 -37.87
CA SER A 191 18.10 -7.68 -38.19
C SER A 191 19.43 -6.94 -38.16
N MET A 192 20.39 -7.41 -37.35
CA MET A 192 21.75 -6.85 -37.23
C MET A 192 22.68 -7.87 -36.57
N VAL A 193 23.92 -7.92 -37.04
CA VAL A 193 24.96 -8.77 -36.46
C VAL A 193 25.63 -8.03 -35.31
N MET A 194 25.72 -8.69 -34.15
CA MET A 194 26.39 -8.18 -32.95
C MET A 194 27.42 -9.21 -32.50
N LEU A 195 28.69 -8.88 -32.66
CA LEU A 195 29.82 -9.70 -32.27
C LEU A 195 30.20 -9.41 -30.81
N LYS A 196 29.87 -10.36 -29.95
CA LYS A 196 30.26 -10.40 -28.54
C LYS A 196 31.59 -11.14 -28.32
N ASP A 197 32.15 -11.03 -27.12
CA ASP A 197 33.37 -11.76 -26.70
C ASP A 197 33.38 -13.23 -27.09
N ASN A 198 32.28 -13.95 -26.86
CA ASN A 198 32.18 -15.38 -27.20
C ASN A 198 32.38 -15.65 -28.70
N HIS A 199 31.93 -14.75 -29.57
CA HIS A 199 32.12 -14.87 -31.02
C HIS A 199 33.58 -14.59 -31.39
N ILE A 200 34.14 -13.55 -30.79
CA ILE A 200 35.54 -13.13 -31.01
C ILE A 200 36.49 -14.26 -30.57
N TRP A 201 36.29 -14.80 -29.37
CA TRP A 201 37.07 -15.93 -28.85
C TRP A 201 36.96 -17.17 -29.72
N SER A 202 35.75 -17.50 -30.19
CA SER A 202 35.52 -18.65 -31.06
C SER A 202 36.19 -18.48 -32.44
N CYS A 203 36.30 -17.25 -32.94
CA CYS A 203 36.96 -16.95 -34.21
C CYS A 203 38.47 -16.70 -34.07
N GLY A 204 38.99 -16.56 -32.84
CA GLY A 204 40.39 -16.30 -32.52
C GLY A 204 40.78 -14.81 -32.46
N SER A 205 40.06 -13.92 -33.15
CA SER A 205 40.29 -12.47 -33.11
C SER A 205 39.09 -11.67 -33.64
N ILE A 206 39.06 -10.36 -33.34
CA ILE A 206 38.02 -9.43 -33.85
C ILE A 206 38.05 -9.39 -35.38
N ALA A 207 39.25 -9.31 -35.97
CA ALA A 207 39.42 -9.28 -37.41
C ALA A 207 38.85 -10.53 -38.10
N GLN A 208 39.12 -11.72 -37.54
CA GLN A 208 38.57 -12.96 -38.07
C GLN A 208 37.05 -13.03 -37.89
N ALA A 209 36.52 -12.60 -36.74
CA ALA A 209 35.08 -12.59 -36.50
C ALA A 209 34.34 -11.70 -37.51
N ILE A 210 34.82 -10.48 -37.77
CA ILE A 210 34.23 -9.57 -38.76
C ILE A 210 34.31 -10.16 -40.17
N GLN A 211 35.46 -10.73 -40.55
CA GLN A 211 35.62 -11.37 -41.85
C GLN A 211 34.65 -12.56 -42.05
N GLN A 212 34.45 -13.38 -41.02
CA GLN A 212 33.47 -14.47 -41.08
C GLN A 212 32.05 -13.94 -41.23
N VAL A 213 31.68 -12.89 -40.50
CA VAL A 213 30.37 -12.25 -40.63
C VAL A 213 30.14 -11.70 -42.02
N GLN A 214 31.08 -10.93 -42.57
CA GLN A 214 30.98 -10.36 -43.92
C GLN A 214 30.79 -11.46 -44.98
N ARG A 215 31.40 -12.63 -44.77
CA ARG A 215 31.23 -13.79 -45.66
C ARG A 215 29.83 -14.40 -45.59
N VAL A 216 29.21 -14.47 -44.41
CA VAL A 216 27.93 -15.18 -44.20
C VAL A 216 26.69 -14.27 -44.26
N ALA A 217 26.81 -13.02 -43.83
CA ALA A 217 25.71 -12.06 -43.73
C ALA A 217 25.53 -11.20 -44.99
N GLY A 218 26.55 -11.13 -45.85
CA GLY A 218 26.55 -10.29 -47.05
C GLY A 218 26.66 -8.80 -46.74
N PHE A 219 26.34 -7.95 -47.72
CA PHE A 219 26.57 -6.49 -47.63
C PHE A 219 25.43 -5.68 -46.98
N SER A 220 24.26 -6.28 -46.76
CA SER A 220 23.03 -5.55 -46.40
C SER A 220 22.79 -5.41 -44.90
N LEU A 221 23.59 -6.08 -44.06
CA LEU A 221 23.42 -6.09 -42.60
C LEU A 221 24.55 -5.31 -41.93
N LYS A 222 24.18 -4.45 -40.97
CA LYS A 222 25.16 -3.78 -40.12
C LYS A 222 25.87 -4.77 -39.20
N VAL A 223 27.16 -4.54 -38.98
CA VAL A 223 28.02 -5.30 -38.07
C VAL A 223 28.42 -4.40 -36.89
N GLU A 224 27.92 -4.77 -35.71
CA GLU A 224 28.29 -4.17 -34.43
C GLU A 224 29.28 -5.07 -33.69
N VAL A 225 30.27 -4.49 -33.02
CA VAL A 225 31.28 -5.22 -32.25
C VAL A 225 31.36 -4.68 -30.83
N GLU A 226 31.20 -5.57 -29.84
CA GLU A 226 31.44 -5.27 -28.42
C GLU A 226 32.94 -5.15 -28.15
N CYS A 227 33.34 -4.05 -27.52
CA CYS A 227 34.73 -3.70 -27.26
C CYS A 227 34.90 -3.33 -25.78
N GLN A 228 35.87 -3.96 -25.13
CA GLN A 228 36.17 -3.74 -23.70
C GLN A 228 37.34 -2.78 -23.49
N SER A 229 38.08 -2.46 -24.56
CA SER A 229 39.23 -1.55 -24.52
C SER A 229 39.26 -0.64 -25.74
N PHE A 230 40.04 0.44 -25.64
CA PHE A 230 40.31 1.32 -26.78
C PHE A 230 41.01 0.59 -27.94
N SER A 231 41.87 -0.40 -27.62
CA SER A 231 42.56 -1.21 -28.63
C SER A 231 41.56 -2.05 -29.44
N ASP A 232 40.59 -2.68 -28.77
CA ASP A 232 39.55 -3.46 -29.42
C ASP A 232 38.68 -2.58 -30.32
N ALA A 233 38.32 -1.40 -29.82
CA ALA A 233 37.52 -0.41 -30.54
C ALA A 233 38.20 0.06 -31.83
N CYS A 234 39.49 0.37 -31.78
CA CYS A 234 40.28 0.70 -32.97
C CYS A 234 40.34 -0.49 -33.94
N GLN A 235 40.61 -1.70 -33.45
CA GLN A 235 40.67 -2.89 -34.29
C GLN A 235 39.34 -3.17 -34.98
N ALA A 236 38.21 -3.03 -34.28
CA ALA A 236 36.88 -3.22 -34.85
C ALA A 236 36.59 -2.20 -35.96
N ALA A 237 36.88 -0.92 -35.71
CA ALA A 237 36.71 0.15 -36.70
C ALA A 237 37.58 -0.07 -37.95
N GLU A 238 38.87 -0.39 -37.77
CA GLU A 238 39.80 -0.66 -38.88
C GLU A 238 39.38 -1.84 -39.76
N LYS A 239 38.71 -2.84 -39.18
CA LYS A 239 38.27 -4.05 -39.87
C LYS A 239 36.86 -3.94 -40.45
N GLY A 240 36.25 -2.76 -40.37
CA GLY A 240 34.98 -2.45 -41.03
C GLY A 240 33.74 -2.80 -40.22
N ALA A 241 33.79 -2.68 -38.90
CA ALA A 241 32.58 -2.60 -38.09
C ALA A 241 31.82 -1.31 -38.43
N ASP A 242 30.49 -1.41 -38.56
CA ASP A 242 29.61 -0.24 -38.74
C ASP A 242 29.36 0.48 -37.42
N ILE A 243 29.33 -0.29 -36.31
CA ILE A 243 29.07 0.19 -34.96
C ILE A 243 30.11 -0.40 -34.00
N VAL A 244 30.73 0.44 -33.20
CA VAL A 244 31.60 0.04 -32.09
C VAL A 244 30.86 0.26 -30.78
N MET A 245 30.60 -0.84 -30.06
CA MET A 245 29.93 -0.82 -28.76
C MET A 245 30.96 -0.84 -27.63
N LEU A 246 31.01 0.22 -26.84
CA LEU A 246 31.77 0.32 -25.60
C LEU A 246 30.99 -0.37 -24.48
N ASP A 247 31.38 -1.60 -24.15
CA ASP A 247 30.65 -2.45 -23.20
C ASP A 247 31.19 -2.30 -21.76
N ASN A 248 30.27 -2.09 -20.81
CA ASN A 248 30.53 -1.99 -19.37
C ASN A 248 31.58 -0.94 -18.94
N MET A 249 31.88 0.04 -19.80
CA MET A 249 32.74 1.17 -19.45
C MET A 249 31.96 2.18 -18.61
N ASN A 250 32.59 2.70 -17.55
CA ASN A 250 32.01 3.79 -16.77
C ASN A 250 31.93 5.09 -17.60
N PRO A 251 31.13 6.11 -17.19
CA PRO A 251 30.88 7.29 -18.02
C PRO A 251 32.14 8.07 -18.41
N ILE A 252 33.11 8.16 -17.49
CA ILE A 252 34.37 8.90 -17.73
C ILE A 252 35.19 8.18 -18.79
N GLN A 253 35.37 6.87 -18.61
CA GLN A 253 36.12 6.03 -19.55
C GLN A 253 35.45 6.00 -20.93
N ALA A 254 34.13 5.80 -20.98
CA ALA A 254 33.36 5.76 -22.22
C ALA A 254 33.53 7.06 -23.02
N LYS A 255 33.44 8.23 -22.37
CA LYS A 255 33.62 9.53 -23.01
C LYS A 255 35.04 9.73 -23.56
N GLN A 256 36.06 9.33 -22.82
CA GLN A 256 37.45 9.41 -23.26
C GLN A 256 37.71 8.53 -24.49
N VAL A 257 37.25 7.28 -24.44
CA VAL A 257 37.38 6.32 -25.54
C VAL A 257 36.60 6.79 -26.76
N ALA A 258 35.36 7.24 -26.58
CA ALA A 258 34.52 7.75 -27.66
C ALA A 258 35.15 8.97 -28.34
N ASN A 259 35.69 9.92 -27.58
CA ASN A 259 36.35 11.10 -28.14
C ASN A 259 37.59 10.72 -28.98
N ALA A 260 38.44 9.84 -28.46
CA ALA A 260 39.62 9.37 -29.17
C ALA A 260 39.25 8.58 -30.44
N LEU A 261 38.28 7.66 -30.33
CA LEU A 261 37.82 6.86 -31.46
C LEU A 261 37.18 7.75 -32.54
N ARG A 262 36.46 8.79 -32.12
CA ARG A 262 35.82 9.75 -33.04
C ARG A 262 36.82 10.51 -33.90
N GLN A 263 37.96 10.88 -33.34
CA GLN A 263 39.02 11.59 -34.06
C GLN A 263 39.68 10.69 -35.12
N LEU A 264 39.83 9.40 -34.81
CA LEU A 264 40.47 8.43 -35.70
C LEU A 264 39.51 7.87 -36.77
N TYR A 265 38.27 7.60 -36.39
CA TYR A 265 37.27 6.90 -37.21
C TYR A 265 35.94 7.67 -37.23
N PRO A 266 35.87 8.84 -37.91
CA PRO A 266 34.71 9.73 -37.83
C PRO A 266 33.42 9.16 -38.44
N SER A 267 33.52 8.10 -39.24
CA SER A 267 32.39 7.44 -39.91
C SER A 267 31.74 6.32 -39.10
N VAL A 268 32.41 5.79 -38.06
CA VAL A 268 31.84 4.69 -37.26
C VAL A 268 30.81 5.22 -36.29
N LEU A 269 29.73 4.47 -36.06
CA LEU A 269 28.79 4.77 -34.98
C LEU A 269 29.37 4.27 -33.66
N ILE A 270 29.28 5.10 -32.62
CA ILE A 270 29.78 4.78 -31.29
C ILE A 270 28.59 4.57 -30.36
N GLU A 271 28.46 3.35 -29.87
CA GLU A 271 27.42 2.93 -28.93
C GLU A 271 28.01 2.67 -27.55
N CYS A 272 27.30 3.03 -26.47
CA CYS A 272 27.63 2.58 -25.11
C CYS A 272 26.52 1.67 -24.58
N SER A 273 26.91 0.59 -23.90
CA SER A 273 26.01 -0.40 -23.32
C SER A 273 26.65 -1.05 -22.09
N GLY A 274 25.84 -1.70 -21.26
CA GLY A 274 26.29 -2.35 -20.03
C GLY A 274 26.34 -1.39 -18.84
N GLY A 275 25.65 -1.72 -17.75
CA GLY A 275 25.59 -0.87 -16.54
C GLY A 275 24.80 0.45 -16.66
N ILE A 276 24.28 0.78 -17.84
CA ILE A 276 23.44 1.97 -18.10
C ILE A 276 22.01 1.73 -17.61
N ARG A 277 21.48 2.69 -16.85
CA ARG A 277 20.18 2.69 -16.19
C ARG A 277 19.59 4.10 -16.23
N GLU A 278 18.32 4.23 -15.87
CA GLU A 278 17.64 5.54 -15.86
C GLU A 278 18.31 6.56 -14.93
N ASP A 279 18.87 6.10 -13.81
CA ASP A 279 19.51 6.96 -12.80
C ASP A 279 20.89 7.48 -13.23
N ASN A 280 21.54 6.85 -14.21
CA ASN A 280 22.91 7.21 -14.62
C ASN A 280 23.07 7.48 -16.12
N VAL A 281 22.04 7.32 -16.95
CA VAL A 281 22.12 7.50 -18.41
C VAL A 281 22.60 8.90 -18.80
N ALA A 282 22.20 9.92 -18.02
CA ALA A 282 22.60 11.29 -18.27
C ALA A 282 24.12 11.51 -18.16
N ASP A 283 24.80 10.71 -17.33
CA ASP A 283 26.26 10.78 -17.17
C ASP A 283 27.00 10.36 -18.45
N TYR A 284 26.35 9.61 -19.34
CA TYR A 284 26.91 9.16 -20.61
C TYR A 284 26.66 10.13 -21.77
N PHE A 285 25.80 11.14 -21.62
CA PHE A 285 25.55 12.10 -22.70
C PHE A 285 26.84 12.82 -23.11
N SER A 286 27.15 12.70 -24.40
CA SER A 286 28.36 13.25 -25.05
C SER A 286 28.12 13.42 -26.53
N SER A 287 28.66 14.47 -27.14
CA SER A 287 28.62 14.68 -28.60
C SER A 287 29.40 13.62 -29.39
N ASP A 288 30.28 12.88 -28.71
CA ASP A 288 31.10 11.83 -29.33
C ASP A 288 30.42 10.45 -29.32
N ILE A 289 29.36 10.27 -28.52
CA ILE A 289 28.60 9.02 -28.39
C ILE A 289 27.29 9.18 -29.17
N ASP A 290 27.03 8.27 -30.11
CA ASP A 290 25.85 8.33 -30.99
C ASP A 290 24.66 7.57 -30.41
N ILE A 291 24.91 6.45 -29.71
CA ILE A 291 23.86 5.53 -29.25
C ILE A 291 24.08 5.15 -27.78
N LEU A 292 23.01 5.17 -26.98
CA LEU A 292 23.00 4.61 -25.62
C LEU A 292 21.98 3.48 -25.53
N SER A 293 22.47 2.27 -25.25
CA SER A 293 21.65 1.06 -25.18
C SER A 293 21.40 0.59 -23.75
N LEU A 294 20.13 0.33 -23.43
CA LEU A 294 19.72 -0.15 -22.11
C LEU A 294 18.52 -1.11 -22.15
N SER A 295 18.27 -1.78 -21.03
CA SER A 295 17.17 -2.74 -20.90
C SER A 295 15.91 -2.05 -20.36
N LEU A 296 14.87 -1.93 -21.19
CA LEU A 296 13.61 -1.26 -20.84
C LEU A 296 12.49 -2.22 -20.41
N SER A 297 12.69 -3.52 -20.60
CA SER A 297 11.71 -4.60 -20.41
C SER A 297 11.60 -5.13 -18.97
N GLN A 298 12.49 -4.73 -18.05
CA GLN A 298 12.49 -5.18 -16.66
C GLN A 298 11.76 -4.17 -15.77
N HIS A 299 10.68 -4.61 -15.12
CA HIS A 299 9.92 -3.92 -14.06
C HIS A 299 9.10 -2.65 -14.43
N SER A 300 8.60 -2.52 -15.66
CA SER A 300 7.61 -1.47 -15.99
C SER A 300 6.18 -2.02 -15.91
N GLN A 301 5.40 -1.55 -14.94
CA GLN A 301 3.95 -1.81 -14.87
C GLN A 301 3.17 -0.49 -14.92
N PHE A 302 2.41 -0.31 -16.00
CA PHE A 302 1.40 0.73 -16.11
C PHE A 302 0.08 0.22 -15.52
N HIS A 303 -0.60 1.01 -14.69
CA HIS A 303 -1.77 0.51 -13.97
C HIS A 303 -3.06 0.81 -14.73
N LEU A 304 -3.56 -0.18 -15.48
CA LEU A 304 -4.82 -0.10 -16.22
C LEU A 304 -5.92 -0.94 -15.53
N LYS A 305 -7.18 -0.50 -15.62
CA LYS A 305 -8.33 -1.28 -15.14
C LYS A 305 -9.56 -1.01 -15.99
N SER A 306 -10.18 -2.06 -16.52
CA SER A 306 -11.54 -2.03 -17.03
C SER A 306 -12.54 -2.01 -15.87
N HIS A 307 -13.58 -1.20 -15.98
CA HIS A 307 -14.79 -1.31 -15.17
C HIS A 307 -15.98 -1.61 -16.08
N PHE A 308 -16.62 -2.74 -15.86
CA PHE A 308 -18.06 -2.82 -16.06
C PHE A 308 -18.71 -1.81 -15.11
N HIS A 309 -19.76 -1.12 -15.55
CA HIS A 309 -20.48 -0.18 -14.68
C HIS A 309 -21.07 -0.92 -13.47
N LYS A 310 -20.30 -0.93 -12.37
CA LYS A 310 -20.69 -1.39 -11.04
C LYS A 310 -19.99 -0.51 -10.00
N LYS A 311 -20.80 0.07 -9.11
CA LYS A 311 -20.45 0.95 -7.98
C LYS A 311 -19.10 0.59 -7.31
N GLN A 312 -18.31 1.63 -7.07
CA GLN A 312 -16.94 1.59 -6.56
C GLN A 312 -16.74 0.85 -5.22
N ARG A 313 -15.48 0.41 -5.02
CA ARG A 313 -14.95 -0.45 -3.94
C ARG A 313 -15.21 0.13 -2.53
N ARG A 314 -16.29 -0.31 -1.88
CA ARG A 314 -16.45 -0.28 -0.41
C ARG A 314 -15.43 -1.23 0.24
N MET A 315 -15.02 -0.96 1.48
CA MET A 315 -14.60 -2.04 2.41
C MET A 315 -15.81 -2.97 2.65
N ASN A 316 -16.18 -3.75 1.63
CA ASN A 316 -17.31 -4.69 1.64
C ASN A 316 -16.90 -5.97 2.37
N LYS A 317 -16.52 -5.86 3.65
CA LYS A 317 -16.45 -7.03 4.52
C LYS A 317 -17.87 -7.42 4.92
N LEU A 318 -18.14 -8.71 4.93
CA LEU A 318 -19.40 -9.26 5.38
C LEU A 318 -19.60 -8.84 6.85
N THR A 319 -20.78 -8.32 7.17
CA THR A 319 -21.13 -7.93 8.55
C THR A 319 -22.23 -8.85 9.05
N ILE A 320 -22.35 -9.00 10.38
CA ILE A 320 -23.38 -9.82 10.99
C ILE A 320 -24.81 -9.43 10.56
N SER A 321 -25.03 -8.19 10.14
CA SER A 321 -26.34 -7.74 9.65
C SER A 321 -26.83 -8.50 8.40
N SER A 322 -25.91 -9.08 7.63
CA SER A 322 -26.17 -9.74 6.34
C SER A 322 -25.98 -11.27 6.41
N VAL A 323 -25.99 -11.85 7.61
CA VAL A 323 -25.76 -13.29 7.83
C VAL A 323 -27.03 -13.93 8.40
N ASP A 324 -27.39 -15.10 7.87
CA ASP A 324 -28.43 -15.96 8.46
C ASP A 324 -27.84 -16.82 9.58
N PHE A 325 -28.35 -16.63 10.79
CA PHE A 325 -27.92 -17.35 11.98
C PHE A 325 -28.85 -18.51 12.36
N THR A 326 -29.96 -18.71 11.65
CA THR A 326 -31.02 -19.64 12.04
C THR A 326 -30.47 -21.07 12.21
N GLY A 327 -30.50 -21.57 13.45
CA GLY A 327 -30.03 -22.91 13.81
C GLY A 327 -28.51 -23.11 13.72
N LYS A 328 -27.73 -22.06 13.48
CA LYS A 328 -26.27 -22.14 13.32
C LYS A 328 -25.53 -21.99 14.64
N ARG A 329 -24.39 -22.67 14.78
CA ARG A 329 -23.43 -22.46 15.87
C ARG A 329 -22.46 -21.37 15.47
N VAL A 330 -22.23 -20.39 16.33
CA VAL A 330 -21.39 -19.23 15.99
C VAL A 330 -20.16 -19.21 16.88
N VAL A 331 -18.96 -19.23 16.28
CA VAL A 331 -17.72 -18.98 17.00
C VAL A 331 -17.37 -17.50 16.84
N CYS A 332 -17.32 -16.77 17.95
CA CYS A 332 -17.17 -15.33 17.96
C CYS A 332 -15.90 -14.94 18.70
N ARG A 333 -14.98 -14.27 18.01
CA ARG A 333 -13.84 -13.63 18.66
C ARG A 333 -14.25 -12.27 19.21
N VAL A 334 -14.03 -12.08 20.50
CA VAL A 334 -14.28 -10.84 21.24
C VAL A 334 -13.01 -10.37 21.95
N ASP A 335 -12.99 -9.08 22.32
CA ASP A 335 -11.90 -8.50 23.10
C ASP A 335 -12.34 -8.30 24.56
N PHE A 336 -12.06 -9.29 25.40
CA PHE A 336 -12.28 -9.22 26.86
C PHE A 336 -10.99 -8.99 27.64
N ASN A 337 -10.02 -8.29 27.06
CA ASN A 337 -8.82 -7.88 27.78
C ASN A 337 -9.12 -6.70 28.73
N VAL A 338 -9.82 -6.99 29.82
CA VAL A 338 -10.27 -6.02 30.83
C VAL A 338 -9.26 -5.86 31.97
N PRO A 339 -9.16 -4.67 32.59
CA PRO A 339 -8.38 -4.52 33.80
C PRO A 339 -9.03 -5.27 34.97
N LEU A 340 -8.21 -6.01 35.70
CA LEU A 340 -8.59 -6.70 36.93
C LEU A 340 -7.95 -6.01 38.13
N ASP A 341 -8.68 -5.94 39.23
CA ASP A 341 -8.15 -5.54 40.51
C ASP A 341 -7.12 -6.56 41.00
N LYS A 342 -5.94 -6.07 41.39
CA LYS A 342 -4.80 -6.93 41.71
C LYS A 342 -5.00 -7.75 43.00
N GLN A 343 -5.89 -7.32 43.89
CA GLN A 343 -6.11 -7.95 45.19
C GLN A 343 -7.30 -8.92 45.15
N THR A 344 -8.38 -8.51 44.51
CA THR A 344 -9.66 -9.22 44.50
C THR A 344 -9.90 -10.03 43.22
N GLY A 345 -9.18 -9.75 42.13
CA GLY A 345 -9.43 -10.35 40.82
C GLY A 345 -10.71 -9.87 40.14
N ALA A 346 -11.42 -8.89 40.73
CA ALA A 346 -12.65 -8.33 40.19
C ALA A 346 -12.36 -7.42 38.99
N ILE A 347 -13.32 -7.34 38.06
CA ILE A 347 -13.23 -6.43 36.90
C ILE A 347 -13.39 -4.99 37.37
N THR A 348 -12.40 -4.13 37.11
CA THR A 348 -12.46 -2.70 37.50
C THR A 348 -13.08 -1.83 36.42
N ASN A 349 -13.03 -2.25 35.15
CA ASN A 349 -13.72 -1.60 34.04
C ASN A 349 -14.26 -2.66 33.07
N GLY A 350 -15.59 -2.75 32.97
CA GLY A 350 -16.32 -3.71 32.12
C GLY A 350 -16.63 -3.22 30.70
N GLN A 351 -16.19 -2.02 30.30
CA GLN A 351 -16.57 -1.39 29.02
C GLN A 351 -16.32 -2.29 27.80
N ARG A 352 -15.19 -3.01 27.75
CA ARG A 352 -14.92 -3.94 26.64
C ARG A 352 -15.92 -5.09 26.56
N VAL A 353 -16.39 -5.58 27.70
CA VAL A 353 -17.43 -6.64 27.75
C VAL A 353 -18.78 -6.06 27.38
N ASP A 354 -19.13 -4.89 27.91
CA ASP A 354 -20.39 -4.20 27.61
C ASP A 354 -20.51 -3.86 26.12
N ALA A 355 -19.40 -3.50 25.48
CA ALA A 355 -19.32 -3.16 24.06
C ALA A 355 -19.68 -4.34 23.12
N THR A 356 -19.49 -5.59 23.54
CA THR A 356 -19.79 -6.78 22.69
C THR A 356 -21.23 -7.28 22.84
N LEU A 357 -21.95 -6.81 23.87
CA LEU A 357 -23.34 -7.21 24.13
C LEU A 357 -24.27 -7.02 22.91
N PRO A 358 -24.18 -5.94 22.12
CA PRO A 358 -25.02 -5.79 20.92
C PRO A 358 -24.82 -6.91 19.91
N THR A 359 -23.58 -7.32 19.66
CA THR A 359 -23.25 -8.43 18.74
C THR A 359 -23.81 -9.75 19.27
N ILE A 360 -23.60 -10.05 20.56
CA ILE A 360 -24.10 -11.29 21.18
C ILE A 360 -25.62 -11.36 21.13
N LYS A 361 -26.30 -10.29 21.55
CA LYS A 361 -27.78 -10.22 21.57
C LYS A 361 -28.35 -10.40 20.17
N TYR A 362 -27.80 -9.70 19.17
CA TYR A 362 -28.25 -9.79 17.79
C TYR A 362 -28.13 -11.20 17.22
N ILE A 363 -26.99 -11.88 17.44
CA ILE A 363 -26.80 -13.26 16.95
C ILE A 363 -27.83 -14.22 17.57
N LEU A 364 -28.11 -14.09 18.87
CA LEU A 364 -29.14 -14.90 19.56
C LEU A 364 -30.55 -14.58 19.05
N GLU A 365 -30.89 -13.29 18.90
CA GLU A 365 -32.19 -12.83 18.38
C GLU A 365 -32.45 -13.31 16.95
N LYS A 366 -31.41 -13.48 16.15
CA LYS A 366 -31.47 -14.04 14.79
C LYS A 366 -31.47 -15.57 14.73
N GLY A 367 -31.71 -16.23 15.86
CA GLY A 367 -31.99 -17.67 15.91
C GLY A 367 -30.75 -18.56 15.91
N ALA A 368 -29.58 -18.05 16.30
CA ALA A 368 -28.40 -18.89 16.50
C ALA A 368 -28.66 -20.00 17.52
N LYS A 369 -28.20 -21.21 17.19
CA LYS A 369 -28.26 -22.37 18.09
C LYS A 369 -27.35 -22.18 19.29
N SER A 370 -26.15 -21.66 19.08
CA SER A 370 -25.22 -21.33 20.17
C SER A 370 -24.21 -20.27 19.77
N ILE A 371 -23.58 -19.65 20.77
CA ILE A 371 -22.44 -18.76 20.61
C ILE A 371 -21.28 -19.27 21.47
N VAL A 372 -20.12 -19.47 20.86
CA VAL A 372 -18.85 -19.79 21.53
C VAL A 372 -17.95 -18.57 21.46
N LEU A 373 -17.72 -17.93 22.60
CA LEU A 373 -16.89 -16.74 22.74
C LEU A 373 -15.44 -17.13 22.98
N LEU A 374 -14.55 -16.59 22.15
CA LEU A 374 -13.11 -16.76 22.27
C LEU A 374 -12.47 -15.41 22.59
N SER A 375 -11.76 -15.28 23.71
CA SER A 375 -11.04 -14.05 24.08
C SER A 375 -9.59 -14.32 24.51
N HIS A 376 -8.85 -13.27 24.85
CA HIS A 376 -7.60 -13.34 25.59
C HIS A 376 -7.63 -12.35 26.75
N LEU A 377 -6.77 -12.56 27.73
CA LEU A 377 -6.57 -11.65 28.84
C LEU A 377 -5.07 -11.57 29.18
N GLY A 378 -4.54 -10.34 29.27
CA GLY A 378 -3.14 -10.12 29.62
C GLY A 378 -2.12 -10.78 28.69
N ARG A 379 -0.96 -11.13 29.25
CA ARG A 379 0.18 -11.74 28.56
C ARG A 379 0.68 -12.95 29.34
N PRO A 380 -0.03 -14.09 29.25
CA PRO A 380 0.40 -15.34 29.87
C PRO A 380 1.51 -16.07 29.06
N ASP A 381 1.87 -15.56 27.88
CA ASP A 381 2.99 -16.01 27.04
C ASP A 381 3.00 -17.54 26.76
N GLY A 382 1.83 -18.13 26.52
CA GLY A 382 1.68 -19.56 26.19
C GLY A 382 1.65 -20.49 27.40
N LYS A 383 1.37 -19.97 28.61
CA LYS A 383 1.26 -20.77 29.84
C LYS A 383 -0.07 -20.55 30.54
N VAL A 384 -0.56 -21.59 31.21
CA VAL A 384 -1.72 -21.47 32.09
C VAL A 384 -1.34 -20.70 33.35
N ASP A 385 -2.00 -19.57 33.59
CA ASP A 385 -1.86 -18.77 34.81
C ASP A 385 -3.23 -18.27 35.26
N LYS A 386 -3.65 -18.70 36.46
CA LYS A 386 -4.95 -18.36 37.05
C LYS A 386 -5.22 -16.86 37.13
N LYS A 387 -4.17 -16.03 37.25
CA LYS A 387 -4.29 -14.57 37.25
C LYS A 387 -4.91 -14.02 35.96
N TYR A 388 -4.72 -14.72 34.85
CA TYR A 388 -5.22 -14.32 33.53
C TYR A 388 -6.40 -15.19 33.05
N SER A 389 -7.08 -15.88 33.96
CA SER A 389 -8.29 -16.64 33.62
C SER A 389 -9.45 -15.71 33.24
N LEU A 390 -10.25 -16.13 32.26
CA LEU A 390 -11.46 -15.43 31.83
C LEU A 390 -12.70 -15.78 32.67
N LYS A 391 -12.58 -16.63 33.69
CA LYS A 391 -13.70 -17.03 34.55
C LYS A 391 -14.47 -15.84 35.19
N PRO A 392 -13.81 -14.79 35.74
CA PRO A 392 -14.53 -13.61 36.24
C PRO A 392 -15.33 -12.88 35.15
N VAL A 393 -14.86 -12.95 33.90
CA VAL A 393 -15.57 -12.37 32.75
C VAL A 393 -16.83 -13.15 32.41
N ALA A 394 -16.83 -14.49 32.56
CA ALA A 394 -18.04 -15.30 32.38
C ALA A 394 -19.15 -14.89 33.36
N GLU A 395 -18.80 -14.70 34.63
CA GLU A 395 -19.72 -14.28 35.69
C GLU A 395 -20.30 -12.89 35.41
N TYR A 396 -19.44 -11.94 35.03
CA TYR A 396 -19.84 -10.59 34.66
C TYR A 396 -20.76 -10.58 33.43
N LEU A 397 -20.41 -11.34 32.40
CA LEU A 397 -21.18 -11.45 31.16
C LEU A 397 -22.56 -12.09 31.43
N GLN A 398 -22.62 -13.12 32.27
CA GLN A 398 -23.87 -13.75 32.71
C GLN A 398 -24.79 -12.73 33.38
N HIS A 399 -24.26 -11.92 34.30
CA HIS A 399 -25.03 -10.87 34.96
C HIS A 399 -25.55 -9.83 33.95
N LYS A 400 -24.72 -9.38 33.00
CA LYS A 400 -25.09 -8.38 31.98
C LYS A 400 -26.11 -8.88 30.96
N LEU A 401 -26.06 -10.16 30.60
CA LEU A 401 -26.99 -10.77 29.64
C LEU A 401 -28.30 -11.22 30.29
N GLY A 402 -28.31 -11.47 31.60
CA GLY A 402 -29.46 -12.10 32.28
C GLY A 402 -29.71 -13.54 31.78
N LYS A 403 -28.69 -14.20 31.24
CA LYS A 403 -28.74 -15.56 30.69
C LYS A 403 -27.53 -16.38 31.18
N PRO A 404 -27.68 -17.70 31.40
CA PRO A 404 -26.55 -18.54 31.77
C PRO A 404 -25.41 -18.48 30.74
N VAL A 405 -24.18 -18.33 31.22
CA VAL A 405 -22.96 -18.41 30.40
C VAL A 405 -22.13 -19.59 30.91
N THR A 406 -21.98 -20.62 30.08
CA THR A 406 -21.17 -21.79 30.43
C THR A 406 -19.70 -21.50 30.18
N PHE A 407 -18.92 -21.43 31.25
CA PHE A 407 -17.47 -21.32 31.16
C PHE A 407 -16.84 -22.68 30.84
N LEU A 408 -15.97 -22.73 29.84
CA LEU A 408 -15.18 -23.91 29.51
C LEU A 408 -13.74 -23.67 29.97
N GLU A 409 -13.21 -24.59 30.78
CA GLU A 409 -11.88 -24.47 31.41
C GLU A 409 -10.71 -24.59 30.40
N ASP A 410 -11.01 -24.84 29.12
CA ASP A 410 -10.07 -24.79 28.00
C ASP A 410 -10.77 -24.18 26.76
N CYS A 411 -10.02 -23.89 25.71
CA CYS A 411 -10.50 -23.33 24.45
C CYS A 411 -10.45 -24.28 23.25
N VAL A 412 -9.78 -25.42 23.39
CA VAL A 412 -9.61 -26.44 22.35
C VAL A 412 -9.71 -27.85 22.96
N GLY A 413 -9.70 -28.86 22.10
CA GLY A 413 -9.61 -30.26 22.50
C GLY A 413 -10.96 -30.97 22.65
N PRO A 414 -10.95 -32.30 22.90
CA PRO A 414 -12.14 -33.15 22.77
C PRO A 414 -13.31 -32.75 23.67
N GLN A 415 -13.03 -32.29 24.90
CA GLN A 415 -14.07 -31.89 25.84
C GLN A 415 -14.80 -30.62 25.40
N VAL A 416 -14.05 -29.61 24.95
CA VAL A 416 -14.58 -28.34 24.42
C VAL A 416 -15.34 -28.60 23.11
N GLU A 417 -14.76 -29.38 22.20
CA GLU A 417 -15.39 -29.77 20.92
C GLU A 417 -16.72 -30.49 21.16
N GLN A 418 -16.76 -31.42 22.12
CA GLN A 418 -17.98 -32.18 22.44
C GLN A 418 -19.06 -31.30 23.07
N ALA A 419 -18.69 -30.38 23.97
CA ALA A 419 -19.64 -29.43 24.56
C ALA A 419 -20.27 -28.50 23.51
N CYS A 420 -19.50 -28.11 22.49
CA CYS A 420 -19.94 -27.20 21.43
C CYS A 420 -20.59 -27.90 20.23
N LYS A 421 -20.58 -29.24 20.16
CA LYS A 421 -21.04 -30.00 18.98
C LYS A 421 -22.53 -29.86 18.72
N ASP A 422 -23.35 -30.05 19.75
CA ASP A 422 -24.80 -30.04 19.63
C ASP A 422 -25.49 -29.52 20.91
N PRO A 423 -25.28 -28.24 21.27
CA PRO A 423 -25.85 -27.66 22.49
C PRO A 423 -27.33 -27.32 22.32
N SER A 424 -28.01 -27.09 23.46
CA SER A 424 -29.38 -26.56 23.48
C SER A 424 -29.46 -25.20 22.76
N PRO A 425 -30.57 -24.91 22.04
CA PRO A 425 -30.74 -23.61 21.39
C PRO A 425 -30.61 -22.43 22.35
N GLY A 426 -29.84 -21.42 21.95
CA GLY A 426 -29.56 -20.23 22.75
C GLY A 426 -28.43 -20.37 23.76
N SER A 427 -27.69 -21.48 23.77
CA SER A 427 -26.53 -21.68 24.66
C SER A 427 -25.40 -20.68 24.37
N ILE A 428 -24.77 -20.17 25.44
CA ILE A 428 -23.64 -19.24 25.38
C ILE A 428 -22.46 -19.88 26.12
N PHE A 429 -21.34 -20.02 25.43
CA PHE A 429 -20.09 -20.53 25.98
C PHE A 429 -19.04 -19.43 26.01
N LEU A 430 -18.25 -19.37 27.08
CA LEU A 430 -16.99 -18.62 27.11
C LEU A 430 -15.85 -19.62 27.30
N CYS A 431 -14.97 -19.72 26.31
CA CYS A 431 -13.75 -20.51 26.44
C CYS A 431 -12.71 -19.78 27.29
N GLU A 432 -11.83 -20.55 27.92
CA GLU A 432 -10.66 -20.01 28.61
C GLU A 432 -9.70 -19.25 27.65
N ASN A 433 -8.81 -18.48 28.24
CA ASN A 433 -7.87 -17.57 27.60
C ASN A 433 -7.05 -18.25 26.49
N LEU A 434 -7.25 -17.82 25.24
CA LEU A 434 -6.53 -18.39 24.09
C LEU A 434 -5.01 -18.31 24.22
N ARG A 435 -4.47 -17.29 24.91
CA ARG A 435 -3.01 -17.11 25.06
C ARG A 435 -2.39 -18.06 26.10
N PHE A 436 -3.17 -18.91 26.76
CA PHE A 436 -2.63 -20.06 27.49
C PHE A 436 -2.01 -21.09 26.55
N HIS A 437 -2.41 -21.08 25.28
CA HIS A 437 -1.84 -21.91 24.22
C HIS A 437 -0.82 -21.08 23.42
N ILE A 438 0.41 -21.59 23.30
CA ILE A 438 1.48 -20.93 22.55
C ILE A 438 1.12 -20.76 21.06
N GLU A 439 0.26 -21.63 20.55
CA GLU A 439 -0.26 -21.69 19.19
C GLU A 439 -1.12 -20.47 18.81
N GLU A 440 -1.67 -19.74 19.78
CA GLU A 440 -2.44 -18.52 19.51
C GLU A 440 -1.54 -17.42 18.94
N GLU A 441 -0.42 -17.12 19.61
CA GLU A 441 0.53 -16.07 19.18
C GLU A 441 1.68 -16.63 18.32
N GLY A 442 1.82 -17.96 18.26
CA GLY A 442 2.90 -18.69 17.58
C GLY A 442 4.25 -18.64 18.31
N LYS A 443 4.31 -17.95 19.45
CA LYS A 443 5.51 -17.76 20.28
C LYS A 443 5.11 -17.54 21.74
N GLY A 444 6.01 -17.89 22.65
CA GLY A 444 5.79 -17.77 24.09
C GLY A 444 7.09 -17.92 24.87
N VAL A 445 6.98 -18.27 26.15
CA VAL A 445 8.13 -18.55 27.02
C VAL A 445 8.00 -19.91 27.68
N ASP A 446 9.11 -20.64 27.85
CA ASP A 446 9.14 -21.90 28.59
C ASP A 446 9.18 -21.65 30.11
N GLU A 447 9.07 -22.70 30.92
CA GLU A 447 9.13 -22.63 32.40
C GLU A 447 10.37 -21.88 32.94
N LYS A 448 11.47 -21.86 32.18
CA LYS A 448 12.73 -21.21 32.52
C LYS A 448 12.83 -19.76 32.02
N GLY A 449 11.81 -19.26 31.32
CA GLY A 449 11.76 -17.91 30.76
C GLY A 449 12.41 -17.76 29.38
N ASN A 450 12.78 -18.86 28.71
CA ASN A 450 13.35 -18.81 27.37
C ASN A 450 12.27 -18.64 26.32
N LYS A 451 12.56 -17.88 25.26
CA LYS A 451 11.65 -17.71 24.12
C LYS A 451 11.50 -19.02 23.36
N VAL A 452 10.26 -19.47 23.19
CA VAL A 452 9.88 -20.67 22.43
C VAL A 452 8.91 -20.30 21.30
N LYS A 453 8.85 -21.13 20.26
CA LYS A 453 7.93 -20.97 19.13
C LYS A 453 7.13 -22.25 18.94
N ALA A 454 5.85 -22.10 18.61
CA ALA A 454 5.00 -23.23 18.22
C ALA A 454 5.41 -23.75 16.84
N THR A 455 5.33 -25.06 16.60
CA THR A 455 5.56 -25.62 15.27
C THR A 455 4.35 -25.36 14.36
N PRO A 456 4.53 -25.35 13.02
CA PRO A 456 3.41 -25.20 12.09
C PRO A 456 2.29 -26.23 12.31
N GLU A 457 2.63 -27.47 12.65
CA GLU A 457 1.69 -28.57 12.89
C GLU A 457 0.87 -28.34 14.16
N GLN A 458 1.50 -27.82 15.23
CA GLN A 458 0.79 -27.44 16.45
C GLN A 458 -0.22 -26.32 16.17
N ILE A 459 0.21 -25.27 15.45
CA ILE A 459 -0.65 -24.16 15.06
C ILE A 459 -1.82 -24.66 14.20
N GLN A 460 -1.57 -25.56 13.26
CA GLN A 460 -2.61 -26.14 12.41
C GLN A 460 -3.63 -26.95 13.23
N SER A 461 -3.16 -27.79 14.15
CA SER A 461 -4.02 -28.59 15.04
C SER A 461 -4.90 -27.70 15.93
N PHE A 462 -4.31 -26.66 16.53
CA PHE A 462 -5.01 -25.68 17.35
C PHE A 462 -6.12 -24.96 16.55
N ARG A 463 -5.79 -24.46 15.36
CA ARG A 463 -6.75 -23.82 14.44
C ARG A 463 -7.87 -24.74 13.99
N ALA A 464 -7.55 -26.01 13.71
CA ALA A 464 -8.55 -27.02 13.35
C ALA A 464 -9.52 -27.26 14.51
N SER A 465 -9.04 -27.31 15.75
CA SER A 465 -9.90 -27.46 16.93
C SER A 465 -10.82 -26.25 17.11
N LEU A 466 -10.30 -25.02 17.00
CA LEU A 466 -11.13 -23.79 17.05
C LEU A 466 -12.20 -23.74 15.94
N THR A 467 -11.86 -24.24 14.74
CA THR A 467 -12.78 -24.27 13.59
C THR A 467 -13.99 -25.16 13.83
N LYS A 468 -13.84 -26.29 14.55
CA LYS A 468 -14.95 -27.21 14.85
C LYS A 468 -16.01 -26.65 15.79
N LEU A 469 -15.71 -25.56 16.51
CA LEU A 469 -16.57 -24.99 17.54
C LEU A 469 -17.83 -24.29 16.99
N GLY A 470 -17.88 -24.02 15.69
CA GLY A 470 -19.02 -23.36 15.06
C GLY A 470 -19.16 -23.66 13.56
N ASP A 471 -20.18 -23.05 12.97
CA ASP A 471 -20.50 -23.10 11.55
C ASP A 471 -20.28 -21.73 10.89
N ILE A 472 -20.34 -20.65 11.70
CA ILE A 472 -20.07 -19.26 11.29
C ILE A 472 -19.01 -18.66 12.21
N TYR A 473 -18.04 -17.95 11.65
CA TYR A 473 -17.09 -17.14 12.41
C TYR A 473 -17.51 -15.67 12.42
N VAL A 474 -17.52 -15.07 13.61
CA VAL A 474 -17.69 -13.62 13.79
C VAL A 474 -16.45 -13.06 14.46
N ASN A 475 -15.87 -12.00 13.89
CA ASN A 475 -14.79 -11.25 14.54
C ASN A 475 -15.32 -9.89 15.00
N ASP A 476 -15.37 -9.69 16.31
CA ASP A 476 -15.73 -8.43 16.95
C ASP A 476 -14.57 -7.84 17.78
N ALA A 477 -13.34 -8.33 17.54
CA ALA A 477 -12.14 -7.97 18.29
C ALA A 477 -11.18 -7.10 17.47
N PHE A 478 -11.60 -5.89 17.07
CA PHE A 478 -10.80 -4.99 16.24
C PHE A 478 -9.40 -4.70 16.84
N GLY A 479 -9.29 -4.57 18.16
CA GLY A 479 -8.01 -4.32 18.84
C GLY A 479 -6.95 -5.41 18.66
N THR A 480 -7.33 -6.61 18.23
CA THR A 480 -6.38 -7.70 17.93
C THR A 480 -6.21 -7.93 16.42
N ALA A 481 -6.95 -7.21 15.57
CA ALA A 481 -7.00 -7.47 14.13
C ALA A 481 -5.70 -7.17 13.38
N HIS A 482 -4.80 -6.38 13.95
CA HIS A 482 -3.44 -6.15 13.44
C HIS A 482 -2.53 -7.39 13.57
N ARG A 483 -2.94 -8.40 14.35
CA ARG A 483 -2.12 -9.57 14.63
C ARG A 483 -2.55 -10.76 13.80
N ALA A 484 -1.59 -11.46 13.20
CA ALA A 484 -1.81 -12.72 12.49
C ALA A 484 -1.92 -13.93 13.44
N HIS A 485 -2.62 -13.78 14.56
CA HIS A 485 -2.83 -14.84 15.55
C HIS A 485 -3.82 -15.89 15.06
N SER A 486 -3.76 -17.10 15.62
CA SER A 486 -4.59 -18.23 15.17
C SER A 486 -6.09 -17.94 15.19
N SER A 487 -6.58 -17.28 16.22
CA SER A 487 -7.99 -16.89 16.32
C SER A 487 -8.42 -15.72 15.42
N MET A 488 -7.46 -15.00 14.82
CA MET A 488 -7.71 -13.88 13.87
C MET A 488 -7.72 -14.36 12.42
N VAL A 489 -6.86 -15.31 12.07
CA VAL A 489 -6.61 -15.71 10.67
C VAL A 489 -6.67 -17.22 10.42
N GLY A 490 -7.09 -18.01 11.42
CA GLY A 490 -6.98 -19.46 11.40
C GLY A 490 -8.29 -20.24 11.51
N ILE A 491 -9.43 -19.58 11.72
CA ILE A 491 -10.75 -20.24 11.82
C ILE A 491 -11.33 -20.40 10.41
N GLN A 492 -11.20 -21.61 9.86
CA GLN A 492 -11.50 -21.91 8.45
C GLN A 492 -12.98 -22.27 8.25
N LEU A 493 -13.86 -21.29 8.43
CA LEU A 493 -15.29 -21.40 8.12
C LEU A 493 -15.64 -20.56 6.89
N ASP A 494 -16.65 -20.96 6.12
CA ASP A 494 -17.03 -20.28 4.87
C ASP A 494 -17.52 -18.85 5.10
N ILE A 495 -18.34 -18.68 6.15
CA ILE A 495 -18.90 -17.39 6.55
C ILE A 495 -18.05 -16.80 7.68
N ARG A 496 -17.37 -15.68 7.38
CA ARG A 496 -16.52 -14.93 8.31
C ARG A 496 -16.94 -13.47 8.31
N ALA A 497 -17.67 -13.05 9.34
CA ALA A 497 -18.31 -11.73 9.39
C ALA A 497 -17.72 -10.81 10.48
N ALA A 498 -17.75 -9.51 10.24
CA ALA A 498 -17.49 -8.48 11.24
C ALA A 498 -18.70 -8.37 12.19
N GLY A 499 -18.46 -8.42 13.50
CA GLY A 499 -19.43 -7.99 14.50
C GLY A 499 -19.66 -6.47 14.47
N PHE A 500 -20.55 -5.96 15.31
CA PHE A 500 -20.90 -4.52 15.28
C PHE A 500 -19.75 -3.60 15.69
N LEU A 501 -18.88 -4.00 16.62
CA LEU A 501 -17.71 -3.19 16.99
C LEU A 501 -16.72 -3.14 15.82
N MET A 502 -16.39 -4.30 15.26
CA MET A 502 -15.52 -4.38 14.08
C MET A 502 -16.09 -3.57 12.93
N GLN A 503 -17.40 -3.69 12.65
CA GLN A 503 -18.08 -2.93 11.62
C GLN A 503 -17.97 -1.42 11.86
N LYS A 504 -18.27 -0.95 13.07
CA LYS A 504 -18.21 0.48 13.43
C LYS A 504 -16.80 1.03 13.24
N GLU A 505 -15.78 0.29 13.67
CA GLU A 505 -14.37 0.67 13.48
C GLU A 505 -14.04 0.83 11.99
N LEU A 506 -14.39 -0.16 11.16
CA LEU A 506 -14.16 -0.11 9.71
C LEU A 506 -14.91 1.05 9.04
N GLU A 507 -16.16 1.33 9.43
CA GLU A 507 -16.96 2.42 8.87
C GLU A 507 -16.35 3.80 9.17
N TYR A 508 -15.91 4.04 10.41
CA TYR A 508 -15.31 5.33 10.79
C TYR A 508 -13.92 5.51 10.19
N PHE A 509 -13.06 4.49 10.22
CA PHE A 509 -11.75 4.59 9.57
C PHE A 509 -11.87 4.74 8.06
N HIS A 510 -12.87 4.12 7.41
CA HIS A 510 -13.14 4.36 5.99
C HIS A 510 -13.50 5.83 5.72
N LYS A 511 -14.37 6.43 6.55
CA LYS A 511 -14.72 7.87 6.43
C LYS A 511 -13.50 8.77 6.53
N ALA A 512 -12.56 8.48 7.43
CA ALA A 512 -11.35 9.29 7.57
C ALA A 512 -10.25 9.00 6.54
N LEU A 513 -10.10 7.76 6.11
CA LEU A 513 -8.98 7.34 5.26
C LEU A 513 -9.26 7.41 3.76
N GLU A 514 -10.52 7.30 3.33
CA GLU A 514 -10.89 7.26 1.90
C GLU A 514 -11.60 8.52 1.42
N ASN A 515 -12.64 9.00 2.12
CA ASN A 515 -13.39 10.18 1.69
C ASN A 515 -13.71 11.14 2.86
N PRO A 516 -12.68 11.75 3.48
CA PRO A 516 -12.89 12.65 4.60
C PRO A 516 -13.51 13.97 4.13
N LYS A 517 -14.43 14.51 4.94
CA LYS A 517 -14.91 15.90 4.76
C LYS A 517 -13.79 16.86 5.14
N ARG A 518 -13.49 17.83 4.28
CA ARG A 518 -12.43 18.81 4.49
C ARG A 518 -12.96 20.14 5.06
N PRO A 519 -12.17 20.89 5.84
CA PRO A 519 -10.78 20.61 6.21
C PRO A 519 -10.62 19.40 7.15
N TYR A 520 -9.61 18.58 6.89
CA TYR A 520 -9.28 17.37 7.62
C TYR A 520 -8.05 17.59 8.51
N LEU A 521 -8.24 17.47 9.83
CA LEU A 521 -7.22 17.64 10.85
C LEU A 521 -6.73 16.30 11.41
N ALA A 522 -5.42 16.14 11.54
CA ALA A 522 -4.80 15.18 12.46
C ALA A 522 -4.27 15.88 13.72
N ILE A 523 -4.57 15.34 14.90
CA ILE A 523 -3.97 15.77 16.17
C ILE A 523 -3.07 14.63 16.64
N LEU A 524 -1.77 14.89 16.74
CA LEU A 524 -0.76 13.90 17.12
C LEU A 524 -0.04 14.37 18.37
N GLY A 525 0.00 13.49 19.37
CA GLY A 525 0.71 13.72 20.63
C GLY A 525 1.39 12.46 21.15
N GLY A 526 1.77 12.46 22.42
CA GLY A 526 2.58 11.41 23.04
C GLY A 526 4.05 11.80 23.21
N ALA A 527 4.88 10.84 23.60
CA ALA A 527 6.22 11.10 24.15
C ALA A 527 7.33 11.21 23.09
N LYS A 528 7.36 10.34 22.07
CA LYS A 528 8.48 10.16 21.14
C LYS A 528 8.05 10.33 19.68
N VAL A 529 8.95 10.86 18.85
CA VAL A 529 8.73 11.06 17.41
C VAL A 529 8.92 9.74 16.66
N SER A 530 9.96 8.99 17.01
CA SER A 530 10.36 7.71 16.41
C SER A 530 9.23 6.69 16.36
N ASP A 531 8.42 6.63 17.41
CA ASP A 531 7.25 5.74 17.49
C ASP A 531 6.10 6.16 16.54
N LYS A 532 6.15 7.36 15.96
CA LYS A 532 5.05 7.96 15.16
C LYS A 532 5.46 8.40 13.76
N ILE A 533 6.69 8.12 13.32
CA ILE A 533 7.17 8.52 11.98
C ILE A 533 6.24 8.01 10.89
N GLN A 534 5.93 6.71 10.91
CA GLN A 534 5.10 6.08 9.88
C GLN A 534 3.67 6.64 9.88
N LEU A 535 3.14 6.96 11.07
CA LEU A 535 1.83 7.58 11.22
C LEU A 535 1.82 9.00 10.62
N ILE A 536 2.81 9.83 10.97
CA ILE A 536 2.95 11.20 10.46
C ILE A 536 3.03 11.15 8.93
N GLN A 537 3.96 10.39 8.39
CA GLN A 537 4.17 10.26 6.95
C GLN A 537 2.88 9.87 6.23
N ASN A 538 2.20 8.81 6.69
CA ASN A 538 0.96 8.37 6.05
C ASN A 538 -0.16 9.41 6.14
N LEU A 539 -0.29 10.13 7.27
CA LEU A 539 -1.32 11.16 7.44
C LEU A 539 -1.03 12.44 6.66
N LEU A 540 0.23 12.81 6.42
CA LEU A 540 0.60 13.94 5.58
C LEU A 540 0.07 13.81 4.14
N HIS A 541 -0.16 12.60 3.65
CA HIS A 541 -0.81 12.37 2.35
C HIS A 541 -2.32 12.65 2.34
N LYS A 542 -2.95 12.85 3.50
CA LYS A 542 -4.41 12.85 3.64
C LYS A 542 -4.96 14.13 4.24
N VAL A 543 -4.31 14.66 5.26
CA VAL A 543 -4.82 15.80 6.04
C VAL A 543 -4.55 17.14 5.36
N ASP A 544 -5.35 18.14 5.69
CA ASP A 544 -5.10 19.55 5.35
C ASP A 544 -4.27 20.23 6.44
N GLU A 545 -4.51 19.86 7.70
CA GLU A 545 -3.88 20.44 8.87
C GLU A 545 -3.43 19.35 9.85
N MET A 546 -2.35 19.61 10.60
CA MET A 546 -1.85 18.68 11.61
C MET A 546 -1.32 19.43 12.83
N ILE A 547 -1.82 19.08 14.02
CA ILE A 547 -1.30 19.53 15.31
C ILE A 547 -0.30 18.49 15.81
N ILE A 548 0.90 18.94 16.21
CA ILE A 548 1.92 18.11 16.86
C ILE A 548 2.17 18.66 18.26
N GLY A 549 1.69 17.95 19.29
CA GLY A 549 1.87 18.30 20.70
C GLY A 549 2.47 17.17 21.54
N GLY A 550 2.28 17.20 22.85
CA GLY A 550 2.87 16.22 23.76
C GLY A 550 4.40 16.34 23.86
N GLY A 551 5.05 15.36 24.47
CA GLY A 551 6.50 15.32 24.62
C GLY A 551 7.26 15.35 23.28
N MET A 552 6.68 14.77 22.23
CA MET A 552 7.33 14.72 20.92
C MET A 552 7.52 16.10 20.27
N CYS A 553 6.73 17.11 20.64
CA CYS A 553 6.86 18.46 20.07
C CYS A 553 8.20 19.12 20.42
N TYR A 554 8.79 18.82 21.58
CA TYR A 554 10.08 19.41 22.00
C TYR A 554 11.22 19.01 21.06
N THR A 555 11.18 17.82 20.47
CA THR A 555 12.16 17.38 19.46
C THR A 555 12.05 18.24 18.19
N PHE A 556 10.83 18.49 17.71
CA PHE A 556 10.60 19.38 16.56
C PHE A 556 11.07 20.82 16.85
N LEU A 557 10.68 21.38 18.00
CA LEU A 557 10.98 22.76 18.36
C LEU A 557 12.48 23.00 18.58
N LYS A 558 13.19 22.00 19.15
CA LYS A 558 14.65 22.06 19.27
C LYS A 558 15.34 22.06 17.92
N VAL A 559 14.91 21.21 16.98
CA VAL A 559 15.52 21.13 15.64
C VAL A 559 15.17 22.36 14.79
N LEU A 560 13.90 22.74 14.71
CA LEU A 560 13.41 23.79 13.79
C LEU A 560 13.68 25.21 14.28
N HIS A 561 13.71 25.43 15.59
CA HIS A 561 13.78 26.76 16.18
C HIS A 561 14.96 26.94 17.13
N SER A 562 15.81 25.91 17.30
CA SER A 562 16.90 25.94 18.30
C SER A 562 16.39 26.32 19.70
N MET A 563 15.14 25.95 20.02
CA MET A 563 14.52 26.27 21.30
C MET A 563 15.27 25.53 22.42
N ASN A 564 15.56 26.24 23.52
CA ASN A 564 16.01 25.57 24.74
C ASN A 564 14.85 24.77 25.35
N ILE A 565 15.07 23.48 25.59
CA ILE A 565 14.04 22.57 26.11
C ILE A 565 14.33 22.08 27.53
N GLY A 566 15.42 22.52 28.16
CA GLY A 566 15.83 22.02 29.48
C GLY A 566 15.92 20.49 29.52
N ASP A 567 15.30 19.89 30.54
CA ASP A 567 15.24 18.44 30.76
C ASP A 567 14.03 17.77 30.07
N SER A 568 13.34 18.48 29.17
CA SER A 568 12.21 17.91 28.43
C SER A 568 12.63 16.72 27.57
N ILE A 569 11.68 15.80 27.34
CA ILE A 569 11.95 14.62 26.54
C ILE A 569 12.44 15.00 25.14
N TYR A 570 13.53 14.36 24.73
CA TYR A 570 14.17 14.59 23.45
C TYR A 570 14.50 13.25 22.80
N ASP A 571 13.98 13.06 21.59
CA ASP A 571 14.12 11.83 20.83
C ASP A 571 15.20 12.03 19.76
N GLU A 572 16.45 11.74 20.13
CA GLU A 572 17.60 11.91 19.23
C GLU A 572 17.43 11.16 17.90
N PRO A 573 17.03 9.86 17.86
CA PRO A 573 16.72 9.18 16.60
C PRO A 573 15.64 9.88 15.76
N GLY A 574 14.59 10.40 16.40
CA GLY A 574 13.51 11.12 15.74
C GLY A 574 13.93 12.47 15.18
N SER A 575 14.93 13.13 15.79
CA SER A 575 15.41 14.47 15.41
C SER A 575 15.91 14.52 13.96
N HIS A 576 16.58 13.45 13.49
CA HIS A 576 17.14 13.36 12.14
C HIS A 576 16.09 13.34 11.03
N LEU A 577 14.81 13.15 11.37
CA LEU A 577 13.70 13.07 10.42
C LEU A 577 12.80 14.31 10.42
N VAL A 578 13.04 15.26 11.33
CA VAL A 578 12.21 16.46 11.45
C VAL A 578 12.20 17.27 10.15
N ASP A 579 13.37 17.50 9.55
CA ASP A 579 13.49 18.28 8.31
C ASP A 579 12.77 17.61 7.13
N SER A 580 12.84 16.28 7.02
CA SER A 580 12.16 15.54 5.94
C SER A 580 10.65 15.56 6.11
N ILE A 581 10.15 15.43 7.35
CA ILE A 581 8.72 15.56 7.67
C ILE A 581 8.21 16.97 7.33
N MET A 582 8.93 18.01 7.72
CA MET A 582 8.53 19.40 7.45
C MET A 582 8.57 19.73 5.95
N LYS A 583 9.56 19.20 5.23
CA LYS A 583 9.63 19.33 3.77
C LYS A 583 8.42 18.65 3.11
N GLU A 584 8.11 17.43 3.50
CA GLU A 584 6.95 16.72 2.94
C GLU A 584 5.63 17.42 3.26
N ALA A 585 5.46 17.93 4.47
CA ALA A 585 4.28 18.73 4.82
C ALA A 585 4.14 19.96 3.90
N LYS A 586 5.25 20.66 3.64
CA LYS A 586 5.27 21.81 2.72
C LYS A 586 4.94 21.41 1.29
N ASP A 587 5.57 20.35 0.78
CA ASP A 587 5.35 19.84 -0.59
C ASP A 587 3.89 19.40 -0.81
N ARG A 588 3.19 19.01 0.26
CA ARG A 588 1.78 18.60 0.26
C ARG A 588 0.79 19.68 0.67
N ASN A 589 1.24 20.91 0.94
CA ASN A 589 0.43 22.01 1.45
C ASN A 589 -0.31 21.70 2.77
N VAL A 590 0.28 20.87 3.63
CA VAL A 590 -0.24 20.59 4.97
C VAL A 590 0.21 21.66 5.95
N LYS A 591 -0.73 22.27 6.68
CA LYS A 591 -0.40 23.23 7.74
C LYS A 591 -0.06 22.51 9.04
N ILE A 592 1.16 22.70 9.53
CA ILE A 592 1.64 22.11 10.79
C ILE A 592 1.53 23.13 11.92
N HIS A 593 0.91 22.74 13.03
CA HIS A 593 0.71 23.55 14.23
C HIS A 593 1.47 22.96 15.41
N PHE A 594 2.36 23.75 16.00
CA PHE A 594 3.10 23.41 17.23
C PHE A 594 2.64 24.30 18.39
N PRO A 595 2.85 23.90 19.65
CA PRO A 595 2.61 24.78 20.78
C PRO A 595 3.54 26.00 20.73
N VAL A 596 3.01 27.14 21.17
CA VAL A 596 3.73 28.43 21.27
C VAL A 596 4.09 28.78 22.72
N ASP A 597 3.49 28.07 23.68
CA ASP A 597 3.75 28.18 25.11
C ASP A 597 3.53 26.82 25.80
N PHE A 598 4.11 26.66 26.98
CA PHE A 598 4.26 25.37 27.68
C PHE A 598 4.03 25.56 29.18
N VAL A 599 3.41 24.56 29.81
CA VAL A 599 3.46 24.38 31.25
C VAL A 599 4.71 23.57 31.57
N VAL A 600 5.66 24.19 32.27
CA VAL A 600 6.93 23.57 32.64
C VAL A 600 6.99 23.31 34.14
N ALA A 601 7.70 22.28 34.54
CA ALA A 601 7.80 21.83 35.93
C ALA A 601 9.24 21.53 36.34
N ASP A 602 9.52 21.68 37.63
CA ASP A 602 10.82 21.35 38.25
C ASP A 602 11.09 19.84 38.35
N ARG A 603 10.03 19.02 38.33
CA ARG A 603 10.11 17.55 38.35
C ARG A 603 8.89 16.89 37.73
N PHE A 604 9.02 15.62 37.37
CA PHE A 604 7.92 14.78 36.88
C PHE A 604 7.07 14.24 38.03
N ALA A 605 6.25 15.10 38.65
CA ALA A 605 5.41 14.74 39.79
C ALA A 605 4.09 15.52 39.82
N PRO A 606 3.00 14.97 40.40
CA PRO A 606 1.70 15.65 40.46
C PRO A 606 1.67 16.87 41.40
N ASP A 607 2.70 17.07 42.21
CA ASP A 607 2.88 18.15 43.18
C ASP A 607 4.06 19.09 42.82
N ALA A 608 4.54 19.01 41.58
CA ALA A 608 5.66 19.80 41.08
C ALA A 608 5.32 21.31 41.03
N HIS A 609 6.35 22.15 41.19
CA HIS A 609 6.20 23.59 40.99
C HIS A 609 6.13 23.88 39.49
N THR A 610 5.12 24.63 39.06
CA THR A 610 4.89 24.90 37.64
C THR A 610 5.02 26.38 37.29
N GLU A 611 5.45 26.66 36.06
CA GLU A 611 5.42 27.99 35.47
C GLU A 611 5.05 27.89 33.98
N ILE A 612 4.64 29.01 33.37
CA ILE A 612 4.34 29.08 31.95
C ILE A 612 5.54 29.71 31.22
N ARG A 613 5.99 29.06 30.15
CA ARG A 613 7.07 29.56 29.29
C ARG A 613 6.61 29.62 27.84
N THR A 614 6.92 30.71 27.16
CA THR A 614 6.74 30.82 25.70
C THR A 614 7.89 30.12 24.97
N ARG A 615 7.68 29.79 23.69
CA ARG A 615 8.72 29.22 22.83
C ARG A 615 9.95 30.13 22.75
N GLU A 616 9.74 31.44 22.69
CA GLU A 616 10.81 32.44 22.59
C GLU A 616 11.60 32.58 23.91
N GLN A 617 10.98 32.33 25.06
CA GLN A 617 11.67 32.27 26.35
C GLN A 617 12.48 30.98 26.53
N GLY A 618 12.07 29.89 25.89
CA GLY A 618 12.62 28.56 26.13
C GLY A 618 12.29 28.01 27.52
N ILE A 619 12.74 26.79 27.78
CA ILE A 619 12.60 26.09 29.06
C ILE A 619 13.94 26.14 29.80
N PRO A 620 13.97 26.56 31.09
CA PRO A 620 15.20 26.58 31.88
C PRO A 620 15.82 25.19 32.07
N GLU A 621 17.14 25.16 32.29
CA GLU A 621 17.84 23.96 32.78
C GLU A 621 17.19 23.45 34.07
N HIS A 622 17.13 22.12 34.25
CA HIS A 622 16.45 21.46 35.38
C HIS A 622 14.92 21.56 35.39
N MET A 623 14.31 22.18 34.38
CA MET A 623 12.86 22.15 34.17
C MET A 623 12.51 21.38 32.91
N GLN A 624 11.29 20.85 32.87
CA GLN A 624 10.78 20.07 31.75
C GLN A 624 9.35 20.48 31.41
N GLY A 625 9.02 20.56 30.13
CA GLY A 625 7.68 20.84 29.65
C GLY A 625 6.79 19.60 29.67
N LEU A 626 5.62 19.69 30.29
CA LEU A 626 4.74 18.53 30.52
C LEU A 626 3.31 18.71 29.98
N ASP A 627 2.93 19.92 29.55
CA ASP A 627 1.66 20.21 28.87
C ASP A 627 1.79 21.48 28.02
N CYS A 628 0.86 21.69 27.07
CA CYS A 628 0.81 22.95 26.34
C CYS A 628 0.19 24.08 27.17
N GLY A 629 0.68 25.29 26.98
CA GLY A 629 0.23 26.49 27.68
C GLY A 629 -1.11 27.03 27.16
N PRO A 630 -1.70 28.01 27.86
CA PRO A 630 -3.04 28.54 27.56
C PRO A 630 -3.16 29.16 26.15
N GLN A 631 -2.10 29.77 25.62
CA GLN A 631 -2.14 30.34 24.27
C GLN A 631 -2.22 29.24 23.22
N SER A 632 -1.44 28.18 23.38
CA SER A 632 -1.46 27.00 22.50
C SER A 632 -2.82 26.31 22.50
N ARG A 633 -3.44 26.16 23.68
CA ARG A 633 -4.79 25.58 23.81
C ARG A 633 -5.84 26.36 23.03
N THR A 634 -5.77 27.68 23.12
CA THR A 634 -6.66 28.58 22.37
C THR A 634 -6.47 28.40 20.86
N GLN A 635 -5.22 28.40 20.39
CA GLN A 635 -4.91 28.23 18.96
C GLN A 635 -5.35 26.87 18.43
N PHE A 636 -5.04 25.79 19.16
CA PHE A 636 -5.46 24.43 18.79
C PHE A 636 -6.98 24.29 18.76
N SER A 637 -7.69 24.89 19.72
CA SER A 637 -9.16 24.86 19.75
C SER A 637 -9.78 25.57 18.54
N GLN A 638 -9.20 26.69 18.09
CA GLN A 638 -9.65 27.39 16.88
C GLN A 638 -9.46 26.53 15.62
N VAL A 639 -8.29 25.89 15.48
CA VAL A 639 -7.99 24.97 14.38
C VAL A 639 -9.01 23.82 14.37
N VAL A 640 -9.24 23.19 15.52
CA VAL A 640 -10.21 22.09 15.69
C VAL A 640 -11.62 22.50 15.24
N GLN A 641 -12.10 23.66 15.67
CA GLN A 641 -13.47 24.12 15.36
C GLN A 641 -13.67 24.46 13.88
N SER A 642 -12.59 24.77 13.14
CA SER A 642 -12.65 25.04 11.70
C SER A 642 -12.74 23.77 10.83
N CYS A 643 -12.39 22.60 11.38
CA CYS A 643 -12.25 21.36 10.64
C CYS A 643 -13.55 20.52 10.62
N LYS A 644 -13.74 19.75 9.54
CA LYS A 644 -14.93 18.90 9.32
C LYS A 644 -14.67 17.42 9.58
N THR A 645 -13.42 16.99 9.49
CA THR A 645 -12.99 15.66 9.95
C THR A 645 -11.79 15.83 10.87
N ILE A 646 -11.78 15.11 11.98
CA ILE A 646 -10.73 15.18 13.00
C ILE A 646 -10.33 13.75 13.36
N VAL A 647 -9.05 13.42 13.22
CA VAL A 647 -8.45 12.20 13.79
C VAL A 647 -7.48 12.62 14.88
N TRP A 648 -7.58 12.01 16.06
CA TRP A 648 -6.67 12.29 17.17
C TRP A 648 -5.98 11.02 17.66
N ASN A 649 -4.64 11.02 17.69
CA ASN A 649 -3.81 9.97 18.27
C ASN A 649 -2.70 10.54 19.17
N GLY A 650 -2.89 10.43 20.49
CA GLY A 650 -1.91 10.74 21.53
C GLY A 650 -2.23 12.04 22.28
N PRO A 651 -2.15 12.05 23.62
CA PRO A 651 -2.46 13.24 24.43
C PRO A 651 -1.43 14.36 24.20
N LEU A 652 -1.83 15.59 24.50
CA LEU A 652 -1.01 16.79 24.30
C LEU A 652 -0.15 17.16 25.53
N GLY A 653 -0.32 16.42 26.63
CA GLY A 653 0.41 16.57 27.89
C GLY A 653 0.28 15.31 28.76
N VAL A 654 0.87 15.32 29.96
CA VAL A 654 0.83 14.21 30.93
C VAL A 654 -0.52 14.18 31.66
N PHE A 655 -1.58 13.82 30.92
CA PHE A 655 -2.97 13.95 31.35
C PHE A 655 -3.34 13.11 32.59
N GLU A 656 -2.51 12.13 32.94
CA GLU A 656 -2.63 11.34 34.15
C GLU A 656 -2.50 12.20 35.41
N MET A 657 -1.69 13.26 35.35
CA MET A 657 -1.50 14.23 36.42
C MET A 657 -2.36 15.48 36.15
N ASP A 658 -3.27 15.82 37.06
CA ASP A 658 -4.27 16.86 36.80
C ASP A 658 -3.68 18.25 36.53
N ILE A 659 -2.50 18.55 37.08
CA ILE A 659 -1.76 19.80 36.82
C ILE A 659 -1.21 19.91 35.39
N PHE A 660 -1.09 18.79 34.67
CA PHE A 660 -0.59 18.71 33.29
C PHE A 660 -1.65 18.17 32.30
N ALA A 661 -2.92 18.17 32.72
CA ALA A 661 -4.02 17.58 31.95
C ALA A 661 -4.81 18.60 31.11
N GLN A 662 -4.61 19.89 31.34
CA GLN A 662 -5.49 20.93 30.81
C GLN A 662 -5.39 21.07 29.30
N GLY A 663 -4.20 20.95 28.71
CA GLY A 663 -4.02 21.00 27.26
C GLY A 663 -4.76 19.89 26.53
N THR A 664 -4.66 18.66 27.05
CA THR A 664 -5.44 17.53 26.53
C THR A 664 -6.93 17.74 26.77
N ARG A 665 -7.33 18.19 27.96
CA ARG A 665 -8.74 18.39 28.32
C ARG A 665 -9.44 19.44 27.44
N GLU A 666 -8.85 20.63 27.30
CA GLU A 666 -9.45 21.75 26.56
C GLU A 666 -9.56 21.44 25.06
N VAL A 667 -8.52 20.85 24.46
CA VAL A 667 -8.60 20.44 23.04
C VAL A 667 -9.64 19.34 22.85
N MET A 668 -9.82 18.44 23.82
CA MET A 668 -10.87 17.43 23.77
C MET A 668 -12.27 17.97 23.88
N GLU A 669 -12.46 18.96 24.74
CA GLU A 669 -13.70 19.72 24.80
C GLU A 669 -13.98 20.43 23.47
N ALA A 670 -12.96 21.01 22.83
CA ALA A 670 -13.09 21.62 21.50
C ALA A 670 -13.49 20.59 20.43
N VAL A 671 -12.92 19.39 20.43
CA VAL A 671 -13.28 18.31 19.49
C VAL A 671 -14.72 17.83 19.74
N ALA A 672 -15.11 17.66 21.00
CA ALA A 672 -16.47 17.29 21.37
C ALA A 672 -17.49 18.36 20.94
N HIS A 673 -17.14 19.64 21.09
CA HIS A 673 -17.96 20.76 20.62
C HIS A 673 -18.06 20.78 19.08
N ALA A 674 -16.94 20.64 18.37
CA ALA A 674 -16.94 20.56 16.91
C ALA A 674 -17.81 19.40 16.39
N THR A 675 -17.81 18.28 17.10
CA THR A 675 -18.64 17.11 16.76
C THR A 675 -20.12 17.38 16.99
N SER A 676 -20.49 17.77 18.21
CA SER A 676 -21.88 17.89 18.65
C SER A 676 -22.60 19.12 18.10
N SER A 677 -21.88 20.25 17.95
CA SER A 677 -22.45 21.55 17.61
C SER A 677 -22.17 21.98 16.18
N LEU A 678 -21.05 21.55 15.59
CA LEU A 678 -20.63 21.96 14.23
C LEU A 678 -20.73 20.84 13.18
N GLY A 679 -21.13 19.63 13.61
CA GLY A 679 -21.31 18.47 12.74
C GLY A 679 -20.01 17.87 12.18
N ALA A 680 -18.87 18.12 12.83
CA ALA A 680 -17.61 17.49 12.46
C ALA A 680 -17.64 15.99 12.76
N THR A 681 -16.91 15.19 11.98
CA THR A 681 -16.66 13.78 12.28
C THR A 681 -15.37 13.67 13.08
N SER A 682 -15.45 13.18 14.32
CA SER A 682 -14.29 12.99 15.22
C SER A 682 -14.00 11.51 15.45
N ILE A 683 -12.74 11.14 15.28
CA ILE A 683 -12.24 9.78 15.50
C ILE A 683 -11.08 9.85 16.48
N ILE A 684 -11.28 9.28 17.65
CA ILE A 684 -10.27 9.19 18.70
C ILE A 684 -9.60 7.82 18.63
N GLY A 685 -8.30 7.79 18.38
CA GLY A 685 -7.48 6.58 18.29
C GLY A 685 -6.36 6.56 19.34
N GLY A 686 -5.80 5.37 19.56
CA GLY A 686 -4.74 5.15 20.56
C GLY A 686 -5.29 4.97 21.98
N GLY A 687 -4.62 4.11 22.76
CA GLY A 687 -5.09 3.73 24.11
C GLY A 687 -5.14 4.92 25.07
N ASP A 688 -4.11 5.77 25.06
CA ASP A 688 -4.01 6.89 25.99
C ASP A 688 -5.05 7.98 25.69
N THR A 689 -5.25 8.30 24.40
CA THR A 689 -6.28 9.27 23.99
C THR A 689 -7.69 8.81 24.34
N ALA A 690 -7.99 7.51 24.15
CA ALA A 690 -9.27 6.92 24.55
C ALA A 690 -9.44 6.96 26.08
N THR A 691 -8.38 6.68 26.84
CA THR A 691 -8.38 6.77 28.30
C THR A 691 -8.60 8.20 28.78
N ALA A 692 -8.01 9.20 28.11
CA ALA A 692 -8.26 10.60 28.39
C ALA A 692 -9.72 11.00 28.09
N ALA A 693 -10.30 10.53 26.98
CA ALA A 693 -11.71 10.75 26.67
C ALA A 693 -12.66 10.17 27.74
N ALA A 694 -12.35 8.98 28.24
CA ALA A 694 -13.09 8.36 29.34
C ALA A 694 -12.91 9.15 30.66
N LYS A 695 -11.66 9.48 31.04
CA LYS A 695 -11.33 10.24 32.26
C LYS A 695 -12.11 11.57 32.32
N PHE A 696 -12.24 12.25 31.19
CA PHE A 696 -12.89 13.56 31.12
C PHE A 696 -14.38 13.50 30.76
N GLY A 697 -14.96 12.31 30.54
CA GLY A 697 -16.38 12.14 30.28
C GLY A 697 -16.85 12.64 28.90
N TRP A 698 -15.98 12.58 27.89
CA TRP A 698 -16.27 13.09 26.54
C TRP A 698 -16.57 11.98 25.51
N GLU A 699 -16.45 10.69 25.86
CA GLU A 699 -16.58 9.57 24.93
C GLU A 699 -17.88 9.60 24.11
N GLU A 700 -19.02 9.83 24.75
CA GLU A 700 -20.34 9.85 24.09
C GLU A 700 -20.55 11.05 23.18
N LYS A 701 -19.73 12.10 23.32
CA LYS A 701 -19.80 13.32 22.49
C LYS A 701 -18.86 13.29 21.29
N MET A 702 -18.08 12.21 21.14
CA MET A 702 -17.25 11.96 19.95
C MET A 702 -18.02 11.10 18.95
N SER A 703 -17.70 11.21 17.65
CA SER A 703 -18.35 10.33 16.66
C SER A 703 -17.92 8.88 16.84
N HIS A 704 -16.62 8.68 17.11
CA HIS A 704 -16.05 7.36 17.36
C HIS A 704 -14.83 7.42 18.29
N VAL A 705 -14.88 6.65 19.37
CA VAL A 705 -13.71 6.34 20.20
C VAL A 705 -13.30 4.90 19.90
N SER A 706 -12.14 4.74 19.29
CA SER A 706 -11.65 3.45 18.84
C SER A 706 -11.19 2.61 20.03
N THR A 707 -11.69 1.38 20.09
CA THR A 707 -11.28 0.35 21.06
C THR A 707 -10.01 -0.39 20.63
N GLY A 708 -9.53 -0.08 19.42
CA GLY A 708 -8.52 -0.84 18.71
C GLY A 708 -7.07 -0.61 19.15
N GLY A 709 -6.79 0.42 19.94
CA GLY A 709 -5.43 0.73 20.42
C GLY A 709 -4.39 0.70 19.29
N GLY A 710 -3.51 -0.31 19.33
CA GLY A 710 -2.49 -0.55 18.30
C GLY A 710 -3.04 -0.91 16.92
N ALA A 711 -4.20 -1.57 16.81
CA ALA A 711 -4.82 -1.86 15.51
C ALA A 711 -5.25 -0.59 14.79
N SER A 712 -5.83 0.35 15.54
CA SER A 712 -6.21 1.68 15.04
C SER A 712 -5.00 2.44 14.53
N LEU A 713 -3.89 2.38 15.26
CA LEU A 713 -2.62 3.00 14.88
C LEU A 713 -2.08 2.40 13.58
N GLU A 714 -1.94 1.08 13.50
CA GLU A 714 -1.43 0.41 12.29
C GLU A 714 -2.32 0.68 11.07
N LEU A 715 -3.64 0.77 11.26
CA LEU A 715 -4.56 1.13 10.19
C LEU A 715 -4.36 2.59 9.74
N LEU A 716 -4.16 3.52 10.68
CA LEU A 716 -3.83 4.91 10.38
C LEU A 716 -2.43 5.09 9.77
N GLU A 717 -1.51 4.14 9.98
CA GLU A 717 -0.22 4.03 9.30
C GLU A 717 -0.33 3.46 7.88
N GLY A 718 -1.52 3.02 7.47
CA GLY A 718 -1.79 2.44 6.14
C GLY A 718 -1.48 0.95 6.02
N LYS A 719 -1.26 0.25 7.15
CA LYS A 719 -1.03 -1.20 7.15
C LYS A 719 -2.34 -1.96 6.93
N VAL A 720 -2.22 -3.14 6.29
CA VAL A 720 -3.33 -4.09 6.18
C VAL A 720 -3.44 -4.86 7.47
N LEU A 721 -4.62 -4.86 8.09
CA LEU A 721 -4.88 -5.62 9.31
C LEU A 721 -5.22 -7.09 8.95
N PRO A 722 -4.40 -8.09 9.33
CA PRO A 722 -4.63 -9.49 8.95
C PRO A 722 -6.03 -10.01 9.32
N GLY A 723 -6.52 -9.68 10.51
CA GLY A 723 -7.83 -10.11 10.99
C GLY A 723 -9.00 -9.46 10.24
N VAL A 724 -8.82 -8.26 9.71
CA VAL A 724 -9.81 -7.62 8.82
C VAL A 724 -9.76 -8.26 7.44
N GLU A 725 -8.56 -8.52 6.92
CA GLU A 725 -8.43 -9.12 5.58
C GLU A 725 -9.01 -10.52 5.53
N PHE A 726 -8.89 -11.28 6.62
CA PHE A 726 -9.44 -12.62 6.76
C PHE A 726 -10.98 -12.69 6.64
N LEU A 727 -11.71 -11.62 6.92
CA LEU A 727 -13.18 -11.60 6.82
C LEU A 727 -13.67 -11.78 5.37
N SER A 728 -14.78 -12.50 5.21
CA SER A 728 -15.46 -12.73 3.94
C SER A 728 -15.92 -11.40 3.33
N ARG A 729 -16.09 -11.37 2.01
CA ARG A 729 -16.60 -10.19 1.30
C ARG A 729 -18.11 -10.31 1.12
N VAL A 730 -18.82 -9.19 1.01
CA VAL A 730 -20.24 -9.18 0.62
C VAL A 730 -20.32 -9.58 -0.86
N GLU A 731 -20.96 -10.71 -1.17
CA GLU A 731 -21.25 -11.09 -2.55
C GLU A 731 -22.24 -10.09 -3.15
N SER A 732 -21.84 -9.43 -4.24
CA SER A 732 -22.73 -8.52 -4.96
C SER A 732 -23.64 -9.34 -5.86
N ASN A 733 -24.88 -9.60 -5.42
CA ASN A 733 -25.98 -10.02 -6.30
C ASN A 733 -26.07 -9.13 -7.54
#